data_AF-A0A165PV95-F1
#
_entry.id   AF-A0A165PV95-F1
#
_cell.length_a   1.000
_cell.length_b   1.000
_cell.length_c   1.000
_cell.angle_alpha   90.00
_cell.angle_beta   90.00
_cell.angle_gamma   90.00
#
_symmetry.space_group_name_H-M   'P 1'
#
loop_
_entity.id
_entity.type
_entity.pdbx_description
1 polymer ?
#
loop_
_entity_poly.entity_id
_entity_poly.type
_entity_poly.pdbx_seq_one_letter_code
_entity_poly.pdbx_strand_id
1 'polypeptide(L)'
;MAGDDGGDDDPALCARSGSDAFPFEHSAERRGQPVTGKQTRFRDELVIEIGTPKREPRASRREHDIHSTLSRVAQSPYVSWIATHLNWSSAKPVIRCSVTAWVGLTFLLNNKTDHIMGQVAHYILCLARFFILMGQCGADCVALAFLSPTNLPFAGVVEKEILNIICAAFASAWSALAIKLSALARVEFVDNPAVEDIIDGRYLEVKVTIICGVLLFFGVAIFGYIRSRFGPGPYTVATIVGSLQLITALAYAPLYPYENYQLITLILIPASIHAAVSLTCSLVIFPQSVNAQFIKCLVNALEPVEKALRTQPAVISASPYSSAFDVTTFRSHIQAAEAGITPLSASARLMRRDISYGRFDGDDLKPLHHVARQLLIRAEGMSFFFKLLDPLREKFPETPRGSILDSPIVTPLSSRPPTPVTSPTHSPLIPTAQLPSVRLPPSGLSVSSTVPMSPPSIAPSSKRRKHIGLHLHLPHLKHGLFGEFGHSHENPVGIVESLKYMNLESRFDHPMRNAMLEQSMSLMHDACRDLLVASADSLHTALDWMRNVNAARLQAPWSNYEADRMLSLETLKTSHAQLSSTLEIFRREKRLEVLHPYRSHLSSTSGSPPHRFLFQTFVYQFQLTEFAAVLVQLLADLIALDEHRKLYRIWLPSVPWSAIIRSMSNNWEVTDDTERNEEEDPGRDPVAYFLVPDMIPGIQGGPNLDLGEAHPRNPDAYPPTNVMQEIGALISDGFDALARGNCLYAIKAGFLTLLLILPTYIQASARLGYLNRSVWAAFLGQLNLARFRGDTAYGLVARLSATVFGGLVGIIVWYISAGSGSGNPYGLAATCSVYFPLAFFLLTWGPLSGASNIIFSTTVALVVGISWKDRHSGIQGSPGYGLEVAWRRMVLVAIGLTAAFVFSFLPPSKSIRGYQRLSHATTTLEIGAVYCCIVSLANSRDPLHSDASAIVTRLTALRAKLKRVHAMTVNVKYEVSVHGEWPAERYEVLFQLQMEISALLSQLLSAVQHLEQNWAQAFLHRTRFIDPEFLADVLASLTMISTALRTGRPLPQLTPVLLEQFLRAQQGLGVLQPHADDDFGLPRSVTIETLEDEQYMYFCVGVSSANAIITRIDRLMLATKELVGEHYYIYGLELPLFPRR
;
A
#
# COMPACT_ATOMS: atom_id res chain seq x y z
N MET A 1 -59.42 31.70 -36.99
CA MET A 1 -59.03 32.76 -36.04
C MET A 1 -57.54 32.98 -36.26
N ALA A 2 -57.07 33.67 -37.31
CA ALA A 2 -57.54 34.91 -37.98
C ALA A 2 -57.34 36.16 -37.10
N GLY A 3 -56.78 37.29 -37.57
CA GLY A 3 -56.21 37.66 -38.90
C GLY A 3 -54.69 37.95 -38.86
N ASP A 4 -53.95 38.19 -39.96
CA ASP A 4 -54.08 39.21 -41.04
C ASP A 4 -53.50 40.58 -40.58
N ASP A 5 -52.68 41.39 -41.29
CA ASP A 5 -52.08 41.42 -42.67
C ASP A 5 -50.56 41.82 -42.53
N GLY A 6 -49.62 41.83 -43.50
CA GLY A 6 -49.60 42.12 -44.96
C GLY A 6 -48.92 43.50 -45.21
N GLY A 7 -48.03 43.73 -46.19
CA GLY A 7 -47.40 42.85 -47.19
C GLY A 7 -46.27 43.57 -47.99
N ASP A 8 -45.57 42.79 -48.83
CA ASP A 8 -44.85 43.07 -50.10
C ASP A 8 -44.09 44.38 -50.40
N ASP A 9 -42.85 44.24 -50.92
CA ASP A 9 -42.43 44.78 -52.23
C ASP A 9 -41.08 44.16 -52.71
N ASP A 10 -40.97 43.84 -54.00
CA ASP A 10 -39.84 43.23 -54.77
C ASP A 10 -40.05 43.70 -56.25
N PRO A 11 -39.12 43.59 -57.26
CA PRO A 11 -37.87 42.84 -57.32
C PRO A 11 -36.67 43.46 -58.13
N ALA A 12 -35.60 42.66 -58.31
CA ALA A 12 -34.97 42.31 -59.61
C ALA A 12 -33.53 42.80 -59.99
N LEU A 13 -32.76 41.84 -60.57
CA LEU A 13 -31.58 41.95 -61.48
C LEU A 13 -30.26 42.50 -60.85
N CYS A 14 -29.02 42.06 -61.16
CA CYS A 14 -28.43 41.03 -62.06
C CYS A 14 -26.91 40.86 -61.66
N ALA A 15 -26.03 39.93 -62.12
CA ALA A 15 -26.07 38.72 -62.99
C ALA A 15 -24.75 37.88 -62.80
N ARG A 16 -24.66 36.70 -63.47
CA ARG A 16 -23.44 36.04 -64.06
C ARG A 16 -22.15 35.88 -63.19
N SER A 17 -21.79 34.65 -62.75
CA SER A 17 -20.89 33.66 -63.41
C SER A 17 -19.39 34.04 -63.50
N GLY A 18 -18.40 33.20 -63.14
CA GLY A 18 -18.45 31.83 -62.57
C GLY A 18 -17.04 31.23 -62.31
N SER A 19 -17.03 30.09 -61.61
CA SER A 19 -16.23 28.85 -61.85
C SER A 19 -14.70 28.84 -62.07
N ASP A 20 -14.02 27.98 -61.28
CA ASP A 20 -12.79 27.20 -61.57
C ASP A 20 -11.41 27.91 -61.67
N ALA A 21 -10.24 27.27 -61.45
CA ALA A 21 -9.86 26.13 -60.58
C ALA A 21 -8.31 25.93 -60.49
N PHE A 22 -7.76 25.75 -59.27
CA PHE A 22 -6.50 25.02 -58.95
C PHE A 22 -5.16 25.51 -59.63
N PRO A 23 -3.99 24.80 -59.61
CA PRO A 23 -2.88 25.19 -58.70
C PRO A 23 -1.44 25.16 -59.33
N PHE A 24 -0.37 25.47 -58.55
CA PHE A 24 0.82 24.60 -58.30
C PHE A 24 1.99 25.31 -57.55
N GLU A 25 3.01 24.51 -57.23
CA GLU A 25 4.30 24.75 -56.53
C GLU A 25 5.24 25.72 -57.32
N HIS A 26 6.39 26.23 -56.83
CA HIS A 26 7.56 25.48 -56.32
C HIS A 26 8.64 26.34 -55.60
N SER A 27 9.59 25.68 -54.94
CA SER A 27 10.63 26.23 -54.03
C SER A 27 11.99 26.57 -54.68
N ALA A 28 12.68 27.64 -54.21
CA ALA A 28 14.16 27.88 -54.22
C ALA A 28 14.48 29.34 -53.75
N GLU A 29 15.68 29.77 -53.29
CA GLU A 29 16.79 29.11 -52.57
C GLU A 29 17.70 30.19 -51.87
N ARG A 30 18.29 29.80 -50.72
CA ARG A 30 19.63 30.17 -50.16
C ARG A 30 20.16 31.63 -49.97
N ARG A 31 20.84 31.77 -48.80
CA ARG A 31 22.08 32.54 -48.46
C ARG A 31 22.02 34.05 -48.19
N GLY A 32 22.57 34.45 -47.03
CA GLY A 32 22.99 35.84 -46.73
C GLY A 32 23.17 36.19 -45.24
N GLN A 33 24.30 35.85 -44.62
CA GLN A 33 24.82 36.50 -43.39
C GLN A 33 26.12 37.25 -43.74
N PRO A 34 26.40 38.43 -43.15
CA PRO A 34 27.15 38.57 -41.88
C PRO A 34 26.35 39.35 -40.80
N VAL A 35 26.53 39.25 -39.48
CA VAL A 35 27.72 39.20 -38.58
C VAL A 35 28.38 40.58 -38.34
N THR A 36 27.95 41.28 -37.26
CA THR A 36 28.71 42.11 -36.28
C THR A 36 27.71 42.75 -35.28
N GLY A 37 28.02 43.13 -34.04
CA GLY A 37 29.21 42.86 -33.23
C GLY A 37 29.45 43.87 -32.07
N LYS A 38 29.35 43.38 -30.80
CA LYS A 38 29.84 43.97 -29.51
C LYS A 38 29.04 45.07 -28.75
N GLN A 39 28.60 44.67 -27.54
CA GLN A 39 28.91 45.22 -26.20
C GLN A 39 28.83 46.75 -25.90
N THR A 40 28.05 47.10 -24.86
CA THR A 40 28.56 47.77 -23.63
C THR A 40 27.61 47.56 -22.44
N ARG A 41 27.88 48.10 -21.24
CA ARG A 41 27.36 47.59 -19.95
C ARG A 41 27.21 48.69 -18.88
N PHE A 42 26.13 48.62 -18.08
CA PHE A 42 25.75 49.57 -17.00
C PHE A 42 25.39 51.00 -17.49
N ARG A 43 24.61 51.82 -16.76
CA ARG A 43 24.29 51.84 -15.32
C ARG A 43 22.86 52.34 -15.02
N ASP A 44 22.47 52.16 -13.76
CA ASP A 44 21.18 52.39 -13.09
C ASP A 44 20.48 53.74 -13.37
N GLU A 45 19.15 53.73 -13.49
CA GLU A 45 18.27 54.65 -12.74
C GLU A 45 16.85 54.07 -12.58
N LEU A 46 16.23 54.25 -11.40
CA LEU A 46 14.97 53.58 -11.01
C LEU A 46 13.80 54.58 -10.96
N VAL A 47 13.11 54.78 -12.09
CA VAL A 47 11.89 55.60 -12.14
C VAL A 47 10.65 54.70 -11.96
N ILE A 48 9.94 54.88 -10.85
CA ILE A 48 8.67 54.20 -10.57
C ILE A 48 7.52 55.05 -11.15
N GLU A 49 7.17 54.82 -12.41
CA GLU A 49 5.92 55.36 -12.98
C GLU A 49 4.70 54.60 -12.44
N ILE A 50 3.77 55.32 -11.81
CA ILE A 50 2.50 54.75 -11.33
C ILE A 50 1.52 54.64 -12.50
N GLY A 51 1.71 53.60 -13.32
CA GLY A 51 0.85 53.31 -14.46
C GLY A 51 -0.59 52.98 -14.04
N THR A 52 -1.55 53.84 -14.39
CA THR A 52 -2.97 53.59 -14.13
C THR A 52 -3.47 52.37 -14.92
N PRO A 53 -4.13 51.39 -14.28
CA PRO A 53 -4.51 50.15 -14.96
C PRO A 53 -5.63 50.39 -15.99
N LYS A 54 -5.35 50.07 -17.27
CA LYS A 54 -6.39 49.97 -18.30
C LYS A 54 -7.46 48.97 -17.86
N ARG A 55 -8.73 49.37 -17.93
CA ARG A 55 -9.87 48.46 -17.70
C ARG A 55 -10.02 47.51 -18.88
N GLU A 56 -9.59 46.27 -18.70
CA GLU A 56 -10.07 45.16 -19.53
C GLU A 56 -11.59 44.96 -19.36
N PRO A 57 -12.30 44.48 -20.40
CA PRO A 57 -13.74 44.22 -20.32
C PRO A 57 -14.03 43.11 -19.29
N ARG A 58 -15.04 43.33 -18.44
CA ARG A 58 -15.41 42.40 -17.34
C ARG A 58 -15.80 40.98 -17.79
N ALA A 59 -16.06 40.76 -19.08
CA ALA A 59 -16.41 39.44 -19.62
C ALA A 59 -15.20 38.48 -19.64
N SER A 60 -14.12 38.86 -20.33
CA SER A 60 -12.94 38.00 -20.52
C SER A 60 -12.29 37.61 -19.20
N ARG A 61 -12.21 38.54 -18.24
CA ARG A 61 -11.68 38.24 -16.90
C ARG A 61 -12.51 37.18 -16.17
N ARG A 62 -13.84 37.21 -16.31
CA ARG A 62 -14.74 36.23 -15.69
C ARG A 62 -14.61 34.86 -16.33
N GLU A 63 -14.44 34.79 -17.64
CA GLU A 63 -14.14 33.55 -18.36
C GLU A 63 -12.77 32.99 -17.96
N HIS A 64 -11.75 33.85 -17.82
CA HIS A 64 -10.40 33.45 -17.41
C HIS A 64 -10.33 33.00 -15.94
N ASP A 65 -11.13 33.59 -15.06
CA ASP A 65 -11.33 33.15 -13.66
C ASP A 65 -12.09 31.81 -13.60
N ILE A 66 -13.11 31.61 -14.46
CA ILE A 66 -13.83 30.33 -14.57
C ILE A 66 -12.90 29.23 -15.13
N HIS A 67 -12.15 29.48 -16.20
CA HIS A 67 -11.20 28.51 -16.75
C HIS A 67 -10.05 28.17 -15.78
N SER A 68 -9.55 29.15 -15.01
CA SER A 68 -8.49 28.91 -14.03
C SER A 68 -8.98 28.27 -12.72
N THR A 69 -10.26 28.43 -12.35
CA THR A 69 -10.86 27.65 -11.25
C THR A 69 -11.22 26.23 -11.70
N LEU A 70 -11.77 26.05 -12.91
CA LEU A 70 -12.02 24.73 -13.51
C LEU A 70 -10.72 23.94 -13.70
N SER A 71 -9.61 24.56 -14.14
CA SER A 71 -8.33 23.85 -14.28
C SER A 71 -7.75 23.42 -12.93
N ARG A 72 -7.84 24.26 -11.89
CA ARG A 72 -7.46 23.88 -10.50
C ARG A 72 -8.34 22.75 -9.96
N VAL A 73 -9.64 22.74 -10.26
CA VAL A 73 -10.54 21.63 -9.88
C VAL A 73 -10.18 20.35 -10.64
N ALA A 74 -9.90 20.42 -11.95
CA ALA A 74 -9.48 19.27 -12.75
C ALA A 74 -8.11 18.69 -12.32
N GLN A 75 -7.21 19.55 -11.84
CA GLN A 75 -5.91 19.16 -11.26
C GLN A 75 -6.03 18.58 -9.82
N SER A 76 -7.20 18.66 -9.19
CA SER A 76 -7.41 18.07 -7.86
C SER A 76 -7.27 16.54 -7.90
N PRO A 77 -6.63 15.89 -6.91
CA PRO A 77 -6.53 14.42 -6.85
C PRO A 77 -7.90 13.71 -6.84
N TYR A 78 -8.96 14.40 -6.43
CA TYR A 78 -10.34 13.88 -6.45
C TYR A 78 -11.01 13.89 -7.83
N VAL A 79 -10.39 14.52 -8.85
CA VAL A 79 -10.97 14.70 -10.19
C VAL A 79 -10.02 14.22 -11.30
N SER A 80 -8.70 14.35 -11.12
CA SER A 80 -7.70 14.01 -12.14
C SER A 80 -7.76 12.55 -12.62
N TRP A 81 -8.19 11.61 -11.76
CA TRP A 81 -8.44 10.21 -12.13
C TRP A 81 -9.45 10.06 -13.27
N ILE A 82 -10.46 10.95 -13.37
CA ILE A 82 -11.47 10.90 -14.44
C ILE A 82 -10.80 11.09 -15.79
N ALA A 83 -9.94 12.11 -15.94
CA ALA A 83 -9.22 12.38 -17.17
C ALA A 83 -8.28 11.23 -17.55
N THR A 84 -7.54 10.68 -16.59
CA THR A 84 -6.64 9.51 -16.79
C THR A 84 -7.40 8.26 -17.26
N HIS A 85 -8.63 8.05 -16.77
CA HIS A 85 -9.41 6.84 -17.08
C HIS A 85 -10.46 7.01 -18.21
N LEU A 86 -10.66 8.21 -18.77
CA LEU A 86 -11.58 8.47 -19.91
C LEU A 86 -11.05 7.96 -21.26
N ASN A 87 -10.44 6.78 -21.27
CA ASN A 87 -9.80 6.16 -22.42
C ASN A 87 -10.65 5.00 -22.98
N TRP A 88 -10.67 4.80 -24.30
CA TRP A 88 -11.43 3.71 -24.94
C TRP A 88 -11.05 2.32 -24.40
N SER A 89 -9.78 2.12 -24.02
CA SER A 89 -9.29 0.87 -23.42
C SER A 89 -9.74 0.65 -21.96
N SER A 90 -10.28 1.68 -21.30
CA SER A 90 -10.86 1.68 -19.95
C SER A 90 -12.39 1.68 -19.97
N ALA A 91 -13.00 2.19 -21.05
CA ALA A 91 -14.44 2.17 -21.27
C ALA A 91 -14.98 0.77 -21.60
N LYS A 92 -14.24 -0.07 -22.34
CA LYS A 92 -14.65 -1.44 -22.71
C LYS A 92 -15.20 -2.30 -21.55
N PRO A 93 -14.50 -2.48 -20.39
CA PRO A 93 -15.04 -3.24 -19.27
C PRO A 93 -16.25 -2.56 -18.61
N VAL A 94 -16.29 -1.23 -18.57
CA VAL A 94 -17.42 -0.44 -18.03
C VAL A 94 -18.68 -0.65 -18.87
N ILE A 95 -18.56 -0.59 -20.20
CA ILE A 95 -19.65 -0.87 -21.14
C ILE A 95 -20.16 -2.31 -20.94
N ARG A 96 -19.25 -3.29 -20.84
CA ARG A 96 -19.62 -4.69 -20.61
C ARG A 96 -20.42 -4.89 -19.32
N CYS A 97 -19.95 -4.33 -18.19
CA CYS A 97 -20.69 -4.38 -16.93
C CYS A 97 -22.06 -3.68 -17.02
N SER A 98 -22.11 -2.55 -17.75
CA SER A 98 -23.36 -1.82 -17.98
C SER A 98 -24.37 -2.64 -18.76
N VAL A 99 -23.95 -3.42 -19.77
CA VAL A 99 -24.83 -4.34 -20.50
C VAL A 99 -25.24 -5.55 -19.65
N THR A 100 -24.34 -6.10 -18.81
CA THR A 100 -24.71 -7.15 -17.83
C THR A 100 -25.85 -6.67 -16.91
N ALA A 101 -25.75 -5.46 -16.36
CA ALA A 101 -26.82 -4.85 -15.55
C ALA A 101 -28.06 -4.49 -16.37
N TRP A 102 -27.90 -4.07 -17.63
CA TRP A 102 -29.00 -3.80 -18.55
C TRP A 102 -29.86 -5.03 -18.82
N VAL A 103 -29.24 -6.19 -19.07
CA VAL A 103 -29.95 -7.46 -19.24
C VAL A 103 -30.69 -7.83 -17.95
N GLY A 104 -30.07 -7.65 -16.78
CA GLY A 104 -30.75 -7.79 -15.47
C GLY A 104 -31.98 -6.88 -15.34
N LEU A 105 -31.88 -5.63 -15.80
CA LEU A 105 -33.00 -4.68 -15.82
C LEU A 105 -34.11 -5.11 -16.79
N THR A 106 -33.81 -5.67 -17.96
CA THR A 106 -34.86 -6.17 -18.87
C THR A 106 -35.66 -7.33 -18.27
N PHE A 107 -35.05 -8.14 -17.39
CA PHE A 107 -35.76 -9.16 -16.61
C PHE A 107 -36.67 -8.55 -15.54
N LEU A 108 -36.27 -7.44 -14.90
CA LEU A 108 -37.10 -6.69 -13.93
C LEU A 108 -38.29 -5.96 -14.57
N LEU A 109 -38.11 -5.46 -15.80
CA LEU A 109 -39.13 -4.67 -16.50
C LEU A 109 -40.18 -5.52 -17.22
N ASN A 110 -39.89 -6.79 -17.52
CA ASN A 110 -40.81 -7.68 -18.21
C ASN A 110 -41.58 -8.56 -17.21
N ASN A 111 -42.83 -8.19 -16.92
CA ASN A 111 -43.71 -8.96 -16.03
C ASN A 111 -43.86 -10.43 -16.43
N LYS A 112 -43.73 -10.80 -17.72
CA LYS A 112 -43.72 -12.21 -18.13
C LYS A 112 -42.44 -12.93 -17.73
N THR A 113 -41.30 -12.25 -17.72
CA THR A 113 -40.02 -12.83 -17.26
C THR A 113 -39.94 -12.87 -15.74
N ASP A 114 -40.38 -11.83 -15.02
CA ASP A 114 -40.49 -11.85 -13.56
C ASP A 114 -41.45 -12.96 -13.10
N HIS A 115 -42.62 -13.09 -13.75
CA HIS A 115 -43.46 -14.26 -13.57
C HIS A 115 -42.74 -15.55 -13.93
N ILE A 116 -42.12 -15.72 -15.11
CA ILE A 116 -41.45 -16.98 -15.49
C ILE A 116 -40.33 -17.38 -14.52
N MET A 117 -39.56 -16.43 -13.99
CA MET A 117 -38.56 -16.65 -12.94
C MET A 117 -39.20 -17.11 -11.62
N GLY A 118 -40.40 -16.62 -11.30
CA GLY A 118 -41.26 -17.18 -10.25
C GLY A 118 -41.96 -18.49 -10.66
N GLN A 119 -42.16 -18.77 -11.95
CA GLN A 119 -42.98 -19.89 -12.43
C GLN A 119 -42.26 -21.24 -12.42
N VAL A 120 -41.00 -21.31 -12.02
CA VAL A 120 -40.42 -22.58 -11.54
C VAL A 120 -41.20 -23.09 -10.31
N ALA A 121 -41.89 -22.21 -9.57
CA ALA A 121 -42.88 -22.58 -8.54
C ALA A 121 -44.33 -22.74 -9.07
N HIS A 122 -44.62 -22.52 -10.36
CA HIS A 122 -45.99 -22.49 -10.90
C HIS A 122 -46.64 -23.87 -11.03
N TYR A 123 -45.83 -24.94 -11.13
CA TYR A 123 -46.34 -26.31 -11.06
C TYR A 123 -46.91 -26.68 -9.68
N ILE A 124 -46.79 -25.79 -8.68
CA ILE A 124 -47.43 -25.89 -7.37
C ILE A 124 -48.39 -24.69 -7.14
N LEU A 125 -49.07 -24.22 -8.19
CA LEU A 125 -49.99 -23.07 -8.15
C LEU A 125 -51.45 -23.47 -8.47
N CYS A 126 -51.88 -24.64 -7.99
CA CYS A 126 -53.26 -25.12 -8.13
C CYS A 126 -54.11 -24.95 -6.85
N LEU A 127 -53.52 -24.56 -5.72
CA LEU A 127 -54.23 -24.25 -4.47
C LEU A 127 -53.76 -22.89 -3.89
N ALA A 128 -54.55 -21.86 -4.20
CA ALA A 128 -54.71 -20.60 -3.46
C ALA A 128 -53.46 -19.74 -3.09
N ARG A 129 -53.26 -18.67 -3.87
CA ARG A 129 -53.20 -17.28 -3.36
C ARG A 129 -52.04 -16.83 -2.43
N PHE A 130 -50.86 -17.44 -2.49
CA PHE A 130 -49.66 -16.94 -1.77
C PHE A 130 -48.77 -16.00 -2.61
N PHE A 131 -48.85 -14.68 -2.38
CA PHE A 131 -48.24 -13.66 -3.25
C PHE A 131 -47.01 -12.92 -2.66
N ILE A 132 -46.52 -13.33 -1.49
CA ILE A 132 -45.97 -12.35 -0.52
C ILE A 132 -44.45 -12.35 -0.30
N LEU A 133 -43.64 -13.19 -0.97
CA LEU A 133 -42.18 -13.01 -1.00
C LEU A 133 -41.53 -13.13 -2.41
N MET A 134 -42.28 -13.64 -3.40
CA MET A 134 -41.70 -14.44 -4.48
C MET A 134 -41.56 -13.68 -5.82
N GLY A 135 -40.50 -12.89 -5.96
CA GLY A 135 -40.18 -12.23 -7.24
C GLY A 135 -39.31 -10.98 -7.06
N GLN A 136 -38.05 -11.14 -6.66
CA GLN A 136 -37.08 -10.03 -6.65
C GLN A 136 -35.98 -10.23 -7.70
N CYS A 137 -36.10 -11.27 -8.52
CA CYS A 137 -35.06 -11.82 -9.37
C CYS A 137 -34.39 -10.78 -10.27
N GLY A 138 -35.16 -9.89 -10.92
CA GLY A 138 -34.58 -8.82 -11.74
C GLY A 138 -33.80 -7.77 -10.93
N ALA A 139 -34.32 -7.34 -9.78
CA ALA A 139 -33.67 -6.36 -8.91
C ALA A 139 -32.41 -6.95 -8.25
N ASP A 140 -32.47 -8.21 -7.84
CA ASP A 140 -31.34 -8.95 -7.27
C ASP A 140 -30.28 -9.24 -8.33
N CYS A 141 -30.65 -9.57 -9.59
CA CYS A 141 -29.69 -9.69 -10.69
C CYS A 141 -28.95 -8.37 -10.97
N VAL A 142 -29.61 -7.21 -10.86
CA VAL A 142 -28.96 -5.90 -10.99
C VAL A 142 -28.04 -5.60 -9.80
N ALA A 143 -28.47 -5.89 -8.56
CA ALA A 143 -27.62 -5.75 -7.38
C ALA A 143 -26.41 -6.69 -7.40
N LEU A 144 -26.58 -7.93 -7.85
CA LEU A 144 -25.50 -8.90 -8.06
C LEU A 144 -24.53 -8.44 -9.15
N ALA A 145 -24.99 -7.74 -10.19
CA ALA A 145 -24.10 -7.13 -11.19
C ALA A 145 -23.22 -5.99 -10.64
N PHE A 146 -23.66 -5.30 -9.58
CA PHE A 146 -22.83 -4.33 -8.85
C PHE A 146 -21.95 -4.97 -7.77
N LEU A 147 -22.40 -6.06 -7.14
CA LEU A 147 -21.63 -6.84 -6.15
C LEU A 147 -20.54 -7.71 -6.79
N SER A 148 -20.78 -8.21 -8.01
CA SER A 148 -19.93 -9.12 -8.78
C SER A 148 -19.71 -8.58 -10.20
N PRO A 149 -19.04 -7.43 -10.40
CA PRO A 149 -18.89 -6.81 -11.71
C PRO A 149 -18.13 -7.70 -12.71
N THR A 150 -18.50 -7.60 -14.00
CA THR A 150 -17.86 -8.31 -15.12
C THR A 150 -16.68 -7.52 -15.69
N ASN A 151 -15.74 -7.07 -14.85
CA ASN A 151 -14.58 -6.28 -15.26
C ASN A 151 -13.30 -7.11 -15.52
N LEU A 152 -13.24 -8.36 -15.03
CA LEU A 152 -12.12 -9.31 -15.20
C LEU A 152 -12.06 -9.93 -16.63
N PRO A 153 -10.94 -10.56 -17.04
CA PRO A 153 -10.91 -11.42 -18.24
C PRO A 153 -11.84 -12.63 -18.10
N PHE A 154 -12.11 -13.33 -19.20
CA PHE A 154 -13.06 -14.44 -19.21
C PHE A 154 -12.79 -15.50 -18.12
N ALA A 155 -11.58 -16.07 -18.06
CA ALA A 155 -11.22 -17.04 -17.02
C ALA A 155 -11.35 -16.50 -15.58
N GLY A 156 -11.17 -15.19 -15.37
CA GLY A 156 -11.37 -14.55 -14.06
C GLY A 156 -12.85 -14.38 -13.69
N VAL A 157 -13.72 -14.12 -14.67
CA VAL A 157 -15.18 -14.17 -14.48
C VAL A 157 -15.63 -15.61 -14.19
N VAL A 158 -15.10 -16.60 -14.91
CA VAL A 158 -15.38 -18.03 -14.68
C VAL A 158 -15.00 -18.47 -13.26
N GLU A 159 -13.78 -18.17 -12.79
CA GLU A 159 -13.36 -18.52 -11.42
C GLU A 159 -14.27 -17.88 -10.36
N LYS A 160 -14.57 -16.58 -10.51
CA LYS A 160 -15.40 -15.81 -9.58
C LYS A 160 -16.86 -16.31 -9.53
N GLU A 161 -17.51 -16.49 -10.68
CA GLU A 161 -18.92 -16.90 -10.71
C GLU A 161 -19.13 -18.38 -10.32
N ILE A 162 -18.16 -19.27 -10.61
CA ILE A 162 -18.18 -20.65 -10.09
C ILE A 162 -18.12 -20.64 -8.56
N LEU A 163 -17.24 -19.83 -7.96
CA LEU A 163 -17.16 -19.70 -6.51
C LEU A 163 -18.44 -19.12 -5.90
N ASN A 164 -19.04 -18.10 -6.53
CA ASN A 164 -20.35 -17.55 -6.14
C ASN A 164 -21.43 -18.64 -6.10
N ILE A 165 -21.55 -19.45 -7.17
CA ILE A 165 -22.52 -20.55 -7.25
C ILE A 165 -22.23 -21.62 -6.19
N ILE A 166 -20.97 -22.02 -5.98
CA ILE A 166 -20.61 -23.04 -4.98
C ILE A 166 -20.99 -22.58 -3.56
N CYS A 167 -20.67 -21.34 -3.18
CA CYS A 167 -21.04 -20.82 -1.87
C CYS A 167 -22.56 -20.63 -1.72
N ALA A 168 -23.27 -20.19 -2.77
CA ALA A 168 -24.72 -20.11 -2.76
C ALA A 168 -25.39 -21.50 -2.66
N ALA A 169 -24.87 -22.52 -3.35
CA ALA A 169 -25.36 -23.89 -3.29
C ALA A 169 -25.09 -24.54 -1.92
N PHE A 170 -23.92 -24.31 -1.32
CA PHE A 170 -23.63 -24.77 0.04
C PHE A 170 -24.56 -24.11 1.08
N ALA A 171 -24.73 -22.78 1.01
CA ALA A 171 -25.70 -22.05 1.84
C ALA A 171 -27.14 -22.58 1.65
N SER A 172 -27.49 -22.97 0.44
CA SER A 172 -28.80 -23.54 0.10
C SER A 172 -29.00 -24.93 0.70
N ALA A 173 -28.02 -25.83 0.60
CA ALA A 173 -28.07 -27.15 1.22
C ALA A 173 -28.14 -27.07 2.76
N TRP A 174 -27.36 -26.17 3.36
CA TRP A 174 -27.40 -25.89 4.80
C TRP A 174 -28.76 -25.35 5.24
N SER A 175 -29.37 -24.47 4.43
CA SER A 175 -30.72 -23.94 4.68
C SER A 175 -31.81 -25.01 4.55
N ALA A 176 -31.70 -25.92 3.58
CA ALA A 176 -32.64 -27.03 3.40
C ALA A 176 -32.60 -28.01 4.58
N LEU A 177 -31.41 -28.31 5.09
CA LEU A 177 -31.21 -29.12 6.29
C LEU A 177 -31.83 -28.46 7.52
N ALA A 178 -31.63 -27.15 7.70
CA ALA A 178 -32.25 -26.40 8.79
C ALA A 178 -33.78 -26.38 8.70
N ILE A 179 -34.35 -26.13 7.51
CA ILE A 179 -35.81 -26.16 7.29
C ILE A 179 -36.39 -27.55 7.58
N LYS A 180 -35.70 -28.64 7.18
CA LYS A 180 -36.18 -30.00 7.47
C LYS A 180 -36.13 -30.34 8.96
N LEU A 181 -35.05 -29.98 9.65
CA LEU A 181 -34.93 -30.17 11.10
C LEU A 181 -35.95 -29.32 11.87
N SER A 182 -36.21 -28.07 11.43
CA SER A 182 -37.20 -27.23 12.07
C SER A 182 -38.63 -27.74 11.85
N ALA A 183 -38.94 -28.29 10.67
CA ALA A 183 -40.22 -28.95 10.41
C ALA A 183 -40.41 -30.21 11.26
N LEU A 184 -39.39 -31.07 11.40
CA LEU A 184 -39.44 -32.26 12.27
C LEU A 184 -39.64 -31.93 13.77
N ALA A 185 -39.41 -30.68 14.18
CA ALA A 185 -39.61 -30.21 15.54
C ALA A 185 -40.90 -29.37 15.74
N ARG A 186 -41.61 -29.05 14.65
CA ARG A 186 -42.85 -28.25 14.61
C ARG A 186 -44.04 -29.07 15.14
N VAL A 187 -44.99 -28.40 15.78
CA VAL A 187 -46.21 -29.00 16.34
C VAL A 187 -47.45 -28.56 15.57
N GLU A 188 -47.54 -27.28 15.18
CA GLU A 188 -48.65 -26.73 14.40
C GLU A 188 -48.31 -26.69 12.90
N PHE A 189 -48.94 -27.55 12.12
CA PHE A 189 -48.88 -27.56 10.66
C PHE A 189 -50.18 -27.01 10.06
N VAL A 190 -50.05 -26.10 9.09
CA VAL A 190 -51.19 -25.48 8.38
C VAL A 190 -50.82 -25.36 6.90
N ASP A 191 -51.54 -26.07 6.03
CA ASP A 191 -51.21 -26.14 4.60
C ASP A 191 -51.63 -24.88 3.81
N ASN A 192 -52.61 -24.12 4.31
CA ASN A 192 -53.10 -22.89 3.68
C ASN A 192 -53.43 -21.80 4.74
N PRO A 193 -52.41 -21.23 5.41
CA PRO A 193 -52.59 -20.20 6.43
C PRO A 193 -52.98 -18.85 5.81
N ALA A 194 -53.66 -17.98 6.55
CA ALA A 194 -53.86 -16.61 6.10
C ALA A 194 -52.52 -15.86 6.12
N VAL A 195 -52.25 -15.04 5.10
CA VAL A 195 -50.92 -14.41 5.00
C VAL A 195 -50.69 -13.32 6.04
N GLU A 196 -51.77 -12.68 6.50
CA GLU A 196 -51.72 -11.71 7.61
C GLU A 196 -51.33 -12.41 8.93
N ASP A 197 -51.80 -13.63 9.19
CA ASP A 197 -51.36 -14.44 10.35
C ASP A 197 -49.87 -14.82 10.30
N ILE A 198 -49.32 -15.05 9.09
CA ILE A 198 -47.86 -15.25 8.91
C ILE A 198 -47.09 -13.97 9.20
N ILE A 199 -47.54 -12.82 8.67
CA ILE A 199 -46.86 -11.52 8.87
C ILE A 199 -46.89 -11.12 10.35
N ASP A 200 -47.98 -11.39 11.05
CA ASP A 200 -48.10 -11.21 12.50
C ASP A 200 -47.40 -12.30 13.33
N GLY A 201 -46.71 -13.24 12.68
CA GLY A 201 -45.84 -14.22 13.33
C GLY A 201 -46.59 -15.27 14.15
N ARG A 202 -47.89 -15.50 13.87
CA ARG A 202 -48.76 -16.39 14.65
C ARG A 202 -48.21 -17.82 14.80
N TYR A 203 -47.53 -18.31 13.76
CA TYR A 203 -47.00 -19.68 13.68
C TYR A 203 -45.53 -19.82 14.16
N LEU A 204 -45.01 -18.81 14.89
CA LEU A 204 -43.65 -18.82 15.43
C LEU A 204 -43.53 -19.73 16.67
N GLU A 205 -43.05 -20.95 16.46
CA GLU A 205 -42.71 -21.88 17.53
C GLU A 205 -41.29 -21.67 18.08
N VAL A 206 -41.12 -21.78 19.41
CA VAL A 206 -39.83 -21.67 20.08
C VAL A 206 -38.83 -22.75 19.64
N LYS A 207 -39.28 -23.98 19.40
CA LYS A 207 -38.42 -25.08 18.92
C LYS A 207 -37.86 -24.78 17.51
N VAL A 208 -38.74 -24.33 16.62
CA VAL A 208 -38.47 -24.02 15.21
C VAL A 208 -37.48 -22.85 15.12
N THR A 209 -37.74 -21.75 15.85
CA THR A 209 -36.85 -20.58 15.87
C THR A 209 -35.47 -20.88 16.46
N ILE A 210 -35.37 -21.71 17.52
CA ILE A 210 -34.07 -22.12 18.08
C ILE A 210 -33.26 -22.93 17.05
N ILE A 211 -33.87 -23.90 16.37
CA ILE A 211 -33.16 -24.73 15.36
C ILE A 211 -32.64 -23.87 14.20
N CYS A 212 -33.48 -22.99 13.65
CA CYS A 212 -33.05 -22.05 12.60
C CYS A 212 -31.97 -21.08 13.11
N GLY A 213 -32.08 -20.56 14.32
CA GLY A 213 -31.09 -19.67 14.94
C GLY A 213 -29.72 -20.33 15.15
N VAL A 214 -29.67 -21.56 15.65
CA VAL A 214 -28.42 -22.30 15.90
C VAL A 214 -27.72 -22.63 14.57
N LEU A 215 -28.44 -23.12 13.56
CA LEU A 215 -27.81 -23.42 12.27
C LEU A 215 -27.46 -22.17 11.47
N LEU A 216 -28.18 -21.07 11.63
CA LEU A 216 -27.78 -19.77 11.09
C LEU A 216 -26.48 -19.27 11.72
N PHE A 217 -26.36 -19.34 13.05
CA PHE A 217 -25.13 -19.00 13.78
C PHE A 217 -23.92 -19.78 13.23
N PHE A 218 -24.02 -21.10 13.10
CA PHE A 218 -22.91 -21.92 12.59
C PHE A 218 -22.61 -21.67 11.11
N GLY A 219 -23.62 -21.56 10.24
CA GLY A 219 -23.39 -21.30 8.82
C GLY A 219 -22.75 -19.93 8.56
N VAL A 220 -23.16 -18.90 9.31
CA VAL A 220 -22.56 -17.55 9.23
C VAL A 220 -21.15 -17.53 9.83
N ALA A 221 -20.89 -18.28 10.90
CA ALA A 221 -19.55 -18.48 11.43
C ALA A 221 -18.62 -19.18 10.42
N ILE A 222 -19.10 -20.21 9.71
CA ILE A 222 -18.32 -20.90 8.66
C ILE A 222 -17.93 -19.93 7.53
N PHE A 223 -18.86 -19.15 6.99
CA PHE A 223 -18.50 -18.14 5.97
C PHE A 223 -17.63 -17.00 6.53
N GLY A 224 -17.84 -16.60 7.79
CA GLY A 224 -16.98 -15.64 8.49
C GLY A 224 -15.54 -16.14 8.64
N TYR A 225 -15.36 -17.43 8.96
CA TYR A 225 -14.07 -18.10 9.05
C TYR A 225 -13.38 -18.14 7.68
N ILE A 226 -14.05 -18.63 6.64
CA ILE A 226 -13.54 -18.66 5.26
C ILE A 226 -13.10 -17.26 4.80
N ARG A 227 -13.96 -16.24 5.01
CA ARG A 227 -13.64 -14.83 4.70
C ARG A 227 -12.46 -14.29 5.52
N SER A 228 -12.21 -14.80 6.73
CA SER A 228 -11.06 -14.43 7.55
C SER A 228 -9.77 -15.20 7.21
N ARG A 229 -9.87 -16.36 6.55
CA ARG A 229 -8.75 -17.27 6.26
C ARG A 229 -8.14 -17.11 4.86
N PHE A 230 -8.97 -16.74 3.88
CA PHE A 230 -8.56 -16.55 2.47
C PHE A 230 -8.49 -15.07 2.05
N GLY A 231 -8.58 -14.15 3.03
CA GLY A 231 -8.32 -12.73 2.83
C GLY A 231 -9.21 -12.01 1.79
N PRO A 232 -8.70 -10.90 1.20
CA PRO A 232 -9.36 -10.18 0.12
C PRO A 232 -9.12 -10.87 -1.23
N GLY A 233 -10.16 -11.51 -1.77
CA GLY A 233 -10.09 -12.28 -3.02
C GLY A 233 -11.47 -12.64 -3.57
N PRO A 234 -11.58 -13.56 -4.55
CA PRO A 234 -12.88 -13.96 -5.12
C PRO A 234 -13.79 -14.60 -4.05
N TYR A 235 -13.21 -15.28 -3.05
CA TYR A 235 -13.92 -15.83 -1.89
C TYR A 235 -14.66 -14.75 -1.07
N THR A 236 -14.19 -13.50 -1.06
CA THR A 236 -14.85 -12.43 -0.31
C THR A 236 -16.25 -12.13 -0.88
N VAL A 237 -16.41 -12.14 -2.20
CA VAL A 237 -17.73 -11.96 -2.85
C VAL A 237 -18.60 -13.20 -2.65
N ALA A 238 -18.04 -14.39 -2.89
CA ALA A 238 -18.77 -15.65 -2.77
C ALA A 238 -19.29 -15.91 -1.34
N THR A 239 -18.51 -15.60 -0.30
CA THR A 239 -18.93 -15.69 1.11
C THR A 239 -19.97 -14.65 1.50
N ILE A 240 -19.97 -13.46 0.88
CA ILE A 240 -21.03 -12.45 1.05
C ILE A 240 -22.35 -12.95 0.42
N VAL A 241 -22.31 -13.53 -0.78
CA VAL A 241 -23.51 -14.11 -1.44
C VAL A 241 -24.04 -15.32 -0.64
N GLY A 242 -23.16 -16.21 -0.18
CA GLY A 242 -23.53 -17.37 0.66
C GLY A 242 -24.12 -16.97 2.01
N SER A 243 -23.59 -15.94 2.67
CA SER A 243 -24.14 -15.44 3.93
C SER A 243 -25.45 -14.66 3.75
N LEU A 244 -25.64 -13.92 2.65
CA LEU A 244 -26.94 -13.33 2.28
C LEU A 244 -28.03 -14.41 2.13
N GLN A 245 -27.71 -15.51 1.46
CA GLN A 245 -28.61 -16.66 1.27
C GLN A 245 -29.01 -17.30 2.62
N LEU A 246 -28.04 -17.60 3.50
CA LEU A 246 -28.33 -18.13 4.84
C LEU A 246 -29.24 -17.19 5.65
N ILE A 247 -28.85 -15.90 5.71
CA ILE A 247 -29.56 -14.88 6.50
C ILE A 247 -31.00 -14.73 6.01
N THR A 248 -31.22 -14.72 4.70
CA THR A 248 -32.57 -14.55 4.12
C THR A 248 -33.43 -15.79 4.29
N ALA A 249 -32.90 -16.98 4.01
CA ALA A 249 -33.68 -18.22 4.12
C ALA A 249 -34.06 -18.52 5.58
N LEU A 250 -33.12 -18.39 6.53
CA LEU A 250 -33.33 -18.79 7.92
C LEU A 250 -34.03 -17.75 8.79
N ALA A 251 -33.95 -16.45 8.45
CA ALA A 251 -34.73 -15.43 9.14
C ALA A 251 -36.24 -15.54 8.89
N TYR A 252 -36.65 -16.04 7.71
CA TYR A 252 -38.07 -16.19 7.33
C TYR A 252 -38.64 -17.60 7.52
N ALA A 253 -37.81 -18.65 7.51
CA ALA A 253 -38.29 -20.04 7.65
C ALA A 253 -39.20 -20.29 8.87
N PRO A 254 -38.94 -19.75 10.08
CA PRO A 254 -39.79 -20.00 11.24
C PRO A 254 -41.23 -19.45 11.16
N LEU A 255 -41.49 -18.47 10.29
CA LEU A 255 -42.83 -17.85 10.16
C LEU A 255 -43.80 -18.73 9.36
N TYR A 256 -43.30 -19.68 8.56
CA TYR A 256 -44.13 -20.57 7.74
C TYR A 256 -44.49 -21.87 8.49
N PRO A 257 -45.79 -22.23 8.63
CA PRO A 257 -46.23 -23.47 9.27
C PRO A 257 -46.07 -24.74 8.39
N TYR A 258 -45.27 -24.67 7.32
CA TYR A 258 -45.02 -25.76 6.36
C TYR A 258 -43.60 -25.69 5.79
N GLU A 259 -43.15 -26.76 5.10
CA GLU A 259 -41.79 -26.90 4.55
C GLU A 259 -41.54 -26.00 3.32
N ASN A 260 -41.40 -24.69 3.55
CA ASN A 260 -41.22 -23.70 2.48
C ASN A 260 -39.77 -23.65 1.93
N TYR A 261 -39.40 -24.65 1.12
CA TYR A 261 -38.13 -24.67 0.39
C TYR A 261 -37.98 -23.55 -0.66
N GLN A 262 -39.05 -22.82 -1.02
CA GLN A 262 -38.97 -21.72 -2.00
C GLN A 262 -38.18 -20.52 -1.46
N LEU A 263 -38.04 -20.39 -0.13
CA LEU A 263 -37.13 -19.42 0.50
C LEU A 263 -35.67 -19.60 0.06
N ILE A 264 -35.29 -20.82 -0.33
CA ILE A 264 -33.94 -21.16 -0.80
C ILE A 264 -33.77 -20.79 -2.27
N THR A 265 -34.80 -20.97 -3.12
CA THR A 265 -34.69 -20.62 -4.54
C THR A 265 -34.60 -19.11 -4.77
N LEU A 266 -35.03 -18.30 -3.79
CA LEU A 266 -35.11 -16.83 -3.85
C LEU A 266 -33.80 -16.15 -4.31
N ILE A 267 -32.63 -16.55 -3.80
CA ILE A 267 -31.33 -15.96 -4.19
C ILE A 267 -30.53 -16.90 -5.11
N LEU A 268 -30.72 -18.23 -5.02
CA LEU A 268 -30.00 -19.20 -5.83
C LEU A 268 -30.35 -19.10 -7.33
N ILE A 269 -31.62 -18.85 -7.67
CA ILE A 269 -32.03 -18.67 -9.07
C ILE A 269 -31.49 -17.34 -9.64
N PRO A 270 -31.64 -16.17 -8.99
CA PRO A 270 -31.02 -14.93 -9.46
C PRO A 270 -29.49 -14.99 -9.55
N ALA A 271 -28.81 -15.67 -8.62
CA ALA A 271 -27.36 -15.85 -8.66
C ALA A 271 -26.90 -16.70 -9.86
N SER A 272 -27.58 -17.82 -10.15
CA SER A 272 -27.24 -18.66 -11.31
C SER A 272 -27.57 -17.99 -12.66
N ILE A 273 -28.67 -17.23 -12.74
CA ILE A 273 -29.01 -16.44 -13.93
C ILE A 273 -28.05 -15.26 -14.11
N HIS A 274 -27.69 -14.55 -13.02
CA HIS A 274 -26.66 -13.52 -13.07
C HIS A 274 -25.33 -14.08 -13.59
N ALA A 275 -24.87 -15.22 -13.05
CA ALA A 275 -23.66 -15.88 -13.52
C ALA A 275 -23.73 -16.25 -15.02
N ALA A 276 -24.85 -16.80 -15.49
CA ALA A 276 -25.05 -17.12 -16.90
C ALA A 276 -24.95 -15.87 -17.80
N VAL A 277 -25.65 -14.78 -17.45
CA VAL A 277 -25.56 -13.49 -18.18
C VAL A 277 -24.14 -12.93 -18.14
N SER A 278 -23.48 -12.96 -16.97
CA SER A 278 -22.11 -12.48 -16.78
C SER A 278 -21.10 -13.23 -17.64
N LEU A 279 -21.22 -14.56 -17.74
CA LEU A 279 -20.41 -15.40 -18.62
C LEU A 279 -20.68 -15.09 -20.11
N THR A 280 -21.95 -15.00 -20.52
CA THR A 280 -22.31 -14.66 -21.90
C THR A 280 -21.82 -13.27 -22.30
N CYS A 281 -21.99 -12.25 -21.45
CA CYS A 281 -21.47 -10.90 -21.69
C CYS A 281 -19.94 -10.88 -21.73
N SER A 282 -19.26 -11.71 -20.92
CA SER A 282 -17.80 -11.84 -20.95
C SER A 282 -17.25 -12.51 -22.22
N LEU A 283 -18.04 -13.34 -22.90
CA LEU A 283 -17.69 -13.99 -24.17
C LEU A 283 -18.03 -13.11 -25.39
N VAL A 284 -19.19 -12.43 -25.38
CA VAL A 284 -19.71 -11.73 -26.55
C VAL A 284 -19.26 -10.26 -26.62
N ILE A 285 -19.20 -9.56 -25.47
CA ILE A 285 -19.01 -8.11 -25.44
C ILE A 285 -17.54 -7.80 -25.10
N PHE A 286 -16.78 -7.37 -26.09
CA PHE A 286 -15.33 -7.10 -25.97
C PHE A 286 -14.57 -8.23 -25.21
N PRO A 287 -14.60 -9.48 -25.70
CA PRO A 287 -13.90 -10.59 -25.05
C PRO A 287 -12.41 -10.29 -24.89
N GLN A 288 -11.92 -10.41 -23.65
CA GLN A 288 -10.53 -10.22 -23.30
C GLN A 288 -9.98 -11.52 -22.70
N SER A 289 -9.02 -12.12 -23.39
CA SER A 289 -8.23 -13.25 -22.90
C SER A 289 -7.17 -12.77 -21.90
N VAL A 290 -6.78 -13.65 -20.98
CA VAL A 290 -5.79 -13.36 -19.93
C VAL A 290 -4.44 -13.00 -20.54
N ASN A 291 -3.99 -13.67 -21.62
CA ASN A 291 -2.72 -13.32 -22.28
C ASN A 291 -2.71 -11.85 -22.78
N ALA A 292 -3.86 -11.34 -23.24
CA ALA A 292 -4.00 -9.94 -23.66
C ALA A 292 -4.10 -8.97 -22.46
N GLN A 293 -4.64 -9.41 -21.31
CA GLN A 293 -4.55 -8.64 -20.06
C GLN A 293 -3.12 -8.60 -19.53
N PHE A 294 -2.43 -9.75 -19.48
CA PHE A 294 -1.05 -9.88 -19.00
C PHE A 294 -0.11 -8.97 -19.79
N ILE A 295 -0.16 -8.99 -21.12
CA ILE A 295 0.66 -8.10 -21.96
C ILE A 295 0.29 -6.62 -21.72
N LYS A 296 -0.99 -6.26 -21.53
CA LYS A 296 -1.38 -4.89 -21.13
C LYS A 296 -0.79 -4.51 -19.76
N CYS A 297 -0.83 -5.40 -18.78
CA CYS A 297 -0.25 -5.17 -17.46
C CYS A 297 1.29 -5.09 -17.49
N LEU A 298 1.93 -5.84 -18.38
CA LEU A 298 3.38 -5.85 -18.59
C LEU A 298 3.86 -4.51 -19.20
N VAL A 299 3.18 -4.05 -20.25
CA VAL A 299 3.38 -2.71 -20.83
C VAL A 299 3.15 -1.62 -19.78
N ASN A 300 2.04 -1.69 -19.02
CA ASN A 300 1.74 -0.72 -17.96
C ASN A 300 2.80 -0.69 -16.82
N ALA A 301 3.51 -1.80 -16.57
CA ALA A 301 4.55 -1.88 -15.55
C ALA A 301 5.93 -1.41 -16.07
N LEU A 302 6.21 -1.58 -17.37
CA LEU A 302 7.50 -1.23 -17.98
C LEU A 302 7.54 0.17 -18.61
N GLU A 303 6.40 0.72 -19.07
CA GLU A 303 6.32 2.07 -19.65
C GLU A 303 6.78 3.19 -18.66
N PRO A 304 6.51 3.13 -17.35
CA PRO A 304 7.08 4.10 -16.41
C PRO A 304 8.60 3.94 -16.26
N VAL A 305 9.15 2.73 -16.43
CA VAL A 305 10.61 2.50 -16.42
C VAL A 305 11.26 3.14 -17.66
N GLU A 306 10.65 3.02 -18.83
CA GLU A 306 11.10 3.73 -20.05
C GLU A 306 11.16 5.25 -19.82
N LYS A 307 10.11 5.81 -19.22
CA LYS A 307 10.02 7.24 -18.88
C LYS A 307 11.06 7.66 -17.83
N ALA A 308 11.34 6.81 -16.85
CA ALA A 308 12.40 7.03 -15.86
C ALA A 308 13.78 7.08 -16.52
N LEU A 309 14.11 6.15 -17.42
CA LEU A 309 15.38 6.16 -18.16
C LEU A 309 15.53 7.41 -19.02
N ARG A 310 14.45 7.88 -19.68
CA ARG A 310 14.50 9.10 -20.52
C ARG A 310 14.75 10.38 -19.73
N THR A 311 14.28 10.50 -18.47
CA THR A 311 14.56 11.69 -17.64
C THR A 311 15.93 11.64 -16.97
N GLN A 312 16.49 10.44 -16.77
CA GLN A 312 17.69 10.20 -15.97
C GLN A 312 18.96 10.95 -16.43
N PRO A 313 19.30 11.08 -17.74
CA PRO A 313 20.45 11.86 -18.17
C PRO A 313 20.37 13.34 -17.75
N ALA A 314 19.17 13.94 -17.81
CA ALA A 314 18.98 15.34 -17.42
C ALA A 314 19.18 15.54 -15.90
N VAL A 315 18.64 14.64 -15.08
CA VAL A 315 18.82 14.66 -13.61
C VAL A 315 20.30 14.53 -13.24
N ILE A 316 21.07 13.67 -13.92
CA ILE A 316 22.50 13.46 -13.65
C ILE A 316 23.35 14.65 -14.14
N SER A 317 22.94 15.35 -15.21
CA SER A 317 23.63 16.57 -15.69
C SER A 317 23.45 17.78 -14.77
N ALA A 318 22.49 17.74 -13.84
CA ALA A 318 22.26 18.82 -12.88
C ALA A 318 23.16 18.67 -11.64
N SER A 319 23.86 19.75 -11.28
CA SER A 319 24.61 19.82 -10.02
C SER A 319 23.66 19.62 -8.82
N PRO A 320 23.95 18.70 -7.86
CA PRO A 320 23.08 18.42 -6.72
C PRO A 320 22.77 19.60 -5.78
N TYR A 321 23.52 20.68 -5.89
CA TYR A 321 23.33 21.92 -5.13
C TYR A 321 22.40 22.92 -5.84
N SER A 322 21.98 22.62 -7.08
CA SER A 322 21.07 23.41 -7.88
C SER A 322 19.61 22.99 -7.66
N SER A 323 18.69 23.94 -7.69
CA SER A 323 17.24 23.68 -7.70
C SER A 323 16.75 22.92 -8.95
N ALA A 324 17.62 22.69 -9.95
CA ALA A 324 17.35 21.85 -11.11
C ALA A 324 17.53 20.34 -10.84
N PHE A 325 18.16 19.94 -9.72
CA PHE A 325 18.36 18.55 -9.35
C PHE A 325 17.09 17.94 -8.71
N ASP A 326 16.08 17.65 -9.53
CA ASP A 326 14.85 16.99 -9.09
C ASP A 326 14.86 15.47 -9.35
N VAL A 327 15.03 14.71 -8.26
CA VAL A 327 14.95 13.23 -8.26
C VAL A 327 13.50 12.74 -8.02
N THR A 328 12.55 13.61 -7.67
CA THR A 328 11.18 13.20 -7.33
C THR A 328 10.41 12.65 -8.54
N THR A 329 10.58 13.26 -9.72
CA THR A 329 10.05 12.76 -11.00
C THR A 329 10.49 11.31 -11.27
N PHE A 330 11.80 11.05 -11.27
CA PHE A 330 12.37 9.70 -11.44
C PHE A 330 11.79 8.70 -10.42
N ARG A 331 11.77 9.05 -9.13
CA ARG A 331 11.20 8.21 -8.06
C ARG A 331 9.72 7.91 -8.27
N SER A 332 8.93 8.89 -8.72
CA SER A 332 7.50 8.71 -8.99
C SER A 332 7.24 7.73 -10.15
N HIS A 333 8.11 7.72 -11.17
CA HIS A 333 8.03 6.76 -12.27
C HIS A 333 8.38 5.33 -11.83
N ILE A 334 9.41 5.15 -10.99
CA ILE A 334 9.73 3.83 -10.41
C ILE A 334 8.59 3.33 -9.50
N GLN A 335 7.97 4.20 -8.68
CA GLN A 335 6.80 3.84 -7.87
C GLN A 335 5.58 3.46 -8.73
N ALA A 336 5.37 4.12 -9.87
CA ALA A 336 4.30 3.77 -10.80
C ALA A 336 4.53 2.40 -11.49
N ALA A 337 5.77 2.10 -11.88
CA ALA A 337 6.14 0.77 -12.38
C ALA A 337 5.95 -0.33 -11.31
N GLU A 338 6.35 -0.03 -10.06
CA GLU A 338 6.21 -0.92 -8.92
C GLU A 338 4.74 -1.26 -8.60
N ALA A 339 3.85 -0.25 -8.67
CA ALA A 339 2.41 -0.46 -8.56
C ALA A 339 1.85 -1.37 -9.68
N GLY A 340 2.46 -1.37 -10.86
CA GLY A 340 2.12 -2.23 -11.99
C GLY A 340 2.42 -3.73 -11.79
N ILE A 341 3.36 -4.09 -10.90
CA ILE A 341 3.73 -5.50 -10.68
C ILE A 341 2.61 -6.31 -10.01
N THR A 342 1.78 -5.70 -9.15
CA THR A 342 0.66 -6.38 -8.49
C THR A 342 -0.40 -6.90 -9.48
N PRO A 343 -1.01 -6.06 -10.36
CA PRO A 343 -1.95 -6.54 -11.37
C PRO A 343 -1.29 -7.43 -12.44
N LEU A 344 -0.02 -7.22 -12.77
CA LEU A 344 0.75 -8.13 -13.64
C LEU A 344 0.83 -9.53 -13.02
N SER A 345 1.15 -9.64 -11.73
CA SER A 345 1.25 -10.91 -11.00
C SER A 345 -0.11 -11.59 -10.84
N ALA A 346 -1.18 -10.81 -10.60
CA ALA A 346 -2.55 -11.34 -10.57
C ALA A 346 -3.00 -11.89 -11.93
N SER A 347 -2.61 -11.24 -13.04
CA SER A 347 -2.85 -11.72 -14.40
C SER A 347 -2.04 -12.99 -14.70
N ALA A 348 -0.77 -13.04 -14.26
CA ALA A 348 0.12 -14.19 -14.44
C ALA A 348 -0.44 -15.49 -13.84
N ARG A 349 -1.07 -15.41 -12.64
CA ARG A 349 -1.74 -16.56 -11.98
C ARG A 349 -2.82 -17.22 -12.87
N LEU A 350 -3.47 -16.43 -13.73
CA LEU A 350 -4.60 -16.89 -14.55
C LEU A 350 -4.19 -17.42 -15.94
N MET A 351 -2.98 -17.16 -16.45
CA MET A 351 -2.60 -17.44 -17.84
C MET A 351 -2.80 -18.92 -18.23
N ARG A 352 -2.35 -19.86 -17.38
CA ARG A 352 -2.45 -21.32 -17.61
C ARG A 352 -3.89 -21.88 -17.59
N ARG A 353 -4.90 -21.03 -17.31
CA ARG A 353 -6.30 -21.44 -17.06
C ARG A 353 -7.29 -20.83 -18.07
N ASP A 354 -6.82 -20.07 -19.04
CA ASP A 354 -7.64 -19.38 -20.04
C ASP A 354 -7.67 -20.12 -21.39
N ILE A 355 -8.70 -19.85 -22.20
CA ILE A 355 -8.73 -20.23 -23.61
C ILE A 355 -8.32 -18.99 -24.40
N SER A 356 -7.07 -18.94 -24.86
CA SER A 356 -6.52 -17.80 -25.59
C SER A 356 -6.46 -18.07 -27.09
N TYR A 357 -6.70 -17.06 -27.92
CA TYR A 357 -6.39 -17.09 -29.35
C TYR A 357 -5.27 -16.07 -29.57
N GLY A 358 -4.14 -16.49 -30.13
CA GLY A 358 -2.91 -15.69 -30.14
C GLY A 358 -1.72 -16.42 -30.73
N ARG A 359 -0.58 -15.74 -30.86
CA ARG A 359 0.69 -16.36 -31.27
C ARG A 359 1.36 -17.14 -30.13
N PHE A 360 1.33 -16.55 -28.93
CA PHE A 360 2.06 -17.00 -27.74
C PHE A 360 1.12 -17.62 -26.71
N ASP A 361 1.54 -18.75 -26.14
CA ASP A 361 0.85 -19.41 -25.04
C ASP A 361 1.10 -18.72 -23.68
N GLY A 362 0.30 -19.07 -22.66
CA GLY A 362 0.49 -18.59 -21.29
C GLY A 362 1.82 -19.01 -20.67
N ASP A 363 2.40 -20.14 -21.08
CA ASP A 363 3.74 -20.54 -20.63
C ASP A 363 4.87 -19.88 -21.44
N ASP A 364 4.66 -19.57 -22.72
CA ASP A 364 5.62 -18.77 -23.54
C ASP A 364 5.82 -17.36 -22.94
N LEU A 365 4.77 -16.77 -22.34
CA LEU A 365 4.79 -15.42 -21.75
C LEU A 365 5.32 -15.38 -20.30
N LYS A 366 5.51 -16.54 -19.66
CA LYS A 366 5.93 -16.63 -18.25
C LYS A 366 7.33 -16.06 -17.97
N PRO A 367 8.37 -16.25 -18.81
CA PRO A 367 9.70 -15.66 -18.58
C PRO A 367 9.66 -14.13 -18.48
N LEU A 368 8.84 -13.47 -19.31
CA LEU A 368 8.70 -12.01 -19.36
C LEU A 368 8.25 -11.40 -18.02
N HIS A 369 7.50 -12.16 -17.20
CA HIS A 369 7.14 -11.73 -15.83
C HIS A 369 8.35 -11.66 -14.90
N HIS A 370 9.31 -12.58 -15.06
CA HIS A 370 10.54 -12.59 -14.27
C HIS A 370 11.49 -11.48 -14.73
N VAL A 371 11.69 -11.35 -16.05
CA VAL A 371 12.54 -10.31 -16.65
C VAL A 371 12.03 -8.90 -16.28
N ALA A 372 10.72 -8.64 -16.33
CA ALA A 372 10.17 -7.35 -15.90
C ALA A 372 10.36 -7.06 -14.40
N ARG A 373 10.34 -8.09 -13.54
CA ARG A 373 10.68 -7.94 -12.11
C ARG A 373 12.17 -7.62 -11.93
N GLN A 374 13.06 -8.27 -12.68
CA GLN A 374 14.50 -7.99 -12.66
C GLN A 374 14.79 -6.54 -13.10
N LEU A 375 14.24 -6.10 -14.24
CA LEU A 375 14.40 -4.73 -14.75
C LEU A 375 13.97 -3.67 -13.72
N LEU A 376 12.85 -3.87 -13.01
CA LEU A 376 12.46 -2.94 -11.96
C LEU A 376 13.44 -2.95 -10.77
N ILE A 377 13.93 -4.12 -10.33
CA ILE A 377 14.90 -4.21 -9.22
C ILE A 377 16.20 -3.47 -9.59
N ARG A 378 16.65 -3.53 -10.85
CA ARG A 378 17.79 -2.74 -11.33
C ARG A 378 17.51 -1.23 -11.30
N ALA A 379 16.33 -0.81 -11.75
CA ALA A 379 15.92 0.60 -11.71
C ALA A 379 15.68 1.13 -10.27
N GLU A 380 15.22 0.28 -9.34
CA GLU A 380 15.20 0.55 -7.89
C GLU A 380 16.63 0.78 -7.37
N GLY A 381 17.59 -0.05 -7.79
CA GLY A 381 19.02 0.12 -7.51
C GLY A 381 19.60 1.46 -8.00
N MET A 382 19.21 1.92 -9.18
CA MET A 382 19.56 3.27 -9.66
C MET A 382 18.96 4.38 -8.78
N SER A 383 17.74 4.19 -8.27
CA SER A 383 17.10 5.13 -7.34
C SER A 383 17.83 5.21 -5.99
N PHE A 384 18.50 4.12 -5.58
CA PHE A 384 19.30 4.05 -4.36
C PHE A 384 20.61 4.86 -4.46
N PHE A 385 21.23 4.96 -5.64
CA PHE A 385 22.38 5.86 -5.85
C PHE A 385 22.06 7.32 -5.47
N PHE A 386 20.89 7.82 -5.87
CA PHE A 386 20.41 9.15 -5.46
C PHE A 386 20.00 9.26 -3.97
N LYS A 387 20.07 8.17 -3.20
CA LYS A 387 20.00 8.22 -1.72
C LYS A 387 21.41 8.31 -1.13
N LEU A 388 22.37 7.53 -1.64
CA LEU A 388 23.79 7.59 -1.26
C LEU A 388 24.44 8.97 -1.49
N LEU A 389 23.97 9.73 -2.49
CA LEU A 389 24.46 11.06 -2.80
C LEU A 389 23.98 12.16 -1.85
N ASP A 390 22.81 12.03 -1.21
CA ASP A 390 22.12 13.13 -0.53
C ASP A 390 22.81 13.49 0.80
N PRO A 391 23.54 14.63 0.87
CA PRO A 391 24.39 14.96 2.01
C PRO A 391 23.63 15.61 3.17
N LEU A 392 22.32 15.87 3.00
CA LEU A 392 21.46 16.48 4.01
C LEU A 392 20.49 15.45 4.62
N ARG A 393 20.07 14.46 3.84
CA ARG A 393 19.05 13.47 4.20
C ARG A 393 19.60 12.18 4.81
N GLU A 394 20.90 11.90 4.62
CA GLU A 394 21.58 10.79 5.30
C GLU A 394 22.34 11.19 6.57
N LYS A 395 22.15 12.40 7.09
CA LYS A 395 22.50 12.67 8.49
C LYS A 395 21.74 11.69 9.39
N PHE A 396 22.42 11.16 10.41
CA PHE A 396 21.70 10.51 11.50
C PHE A 396 20.84 11.56 12.19
N PRO A 397 19.67 11.20 12.75
CA PRO A 397 18.84 12.18 13.44
C PRO A 397 19.67 12.80 14.56
N GLU A 398 19.93 14.10 14.47
CA GLU A 398 20.33 14.89 15.64
C GLU A 398 19.23 14.63 16.67
N THR A 399 19.61 14.18 17.88
CA THR A 399 18.64 13.99 18.97
C THR A 399 17.80 15.27 19.08
N PRO A 400 16.46 15.16 19.12
CA PRO A 400 15.59 16.33 19.01
C PRO A 400 16.00 17.30 20.12
N ARG A 401 16.58 18.44 19.72
CA ARG A 401 17.13 19.42 20.67
C ARG A 401 15.99 19.79 21.59
N GLY A 402 16.11 19.45 22.88
CA GLY A 402 15.10 19.73 23.88
C GLY A 402 14.64 21.16 23.70
N SER A 403 13.35 21.33 23.36
CA SER A 403 12.85 22.56 22.74
C SER A 403 13.27 23.76 23.57
N ILE A 404 14.12 24.60 22.98
CA ILE A 404 14.67 25.78 23.66
C ILE A 404 13.49 26.56 24.23
N LEU A 405 13.59 27.00 25.48
CA LEU A 405 12.59 27.89 26.05
C LEU A 405 12.50 29.14 25.17
N ASP A 406 11.43 29.24 24.37
CA ASP A 406 10.96 30.49 23.77
C ASP A 406 10.40 31.37 24.89
N SER A 407 11.31 31.83 25.76
CA SER A 407 11.04 32.90 26.72
C SER A 407 10.68 34.15 25.91
N PRO A 408 9.46 34.69 26.03
CA PRO A 408 9.00 35.77 25.17
C PRO A 408 9.78 37.05 25.46
N ILE A 409 10.63 37.48 24.53
CA ILE A 409 11.35 38.75 24.61
C ILE A 409 10.37 39.90 24.33
N VAL A 410 9.62 40.26 25.37
CA VAL A 410 8.80 41.48 25.44
C VAL A 410 9.21 42.28 26.68
N THR A 411 10.43 42.80 26.65
CA THR A 411 10.84 43.89 27.54
C THR A 411 10.41 45.23 26.91
N PRO A 412 9.52 46.00 27.56
CA PRO A 412 9.14 47.31 27.04
C PRO A 412 10.30 48.30 27.15
N LEU A 413 10.40 49.23 26.20
CA LEU A 413 11.40 50.30 26.25
C LEU A 413 11.22 51.16 27.51
N SER A 414 12.33 51.42 28.21
CA SER A 414 12.45 52.50 29.17
C SER A 414 13.79 53.22 28.97
N SER A 415 13.82 54.53 29.18
CA SER A 415 14.79 55.41 28.52
C SER A 415 15.85 56.02 29.46
N ARG A 416 17.12 55.96 29.04
CA ARG A 416 18.19 56.91 29.40
C ARG A 416 19.39 56.81 28.42
N PRO A 417 20.23 57.85 28.26
CA PRO A 417 21.19 57.96 27.17
C PRO A 417 22.58 57.33 27.48
N PRO A 418 23.41 57.04 26.45
CA PRO A 418 24.70 56.37 26.60
C PRO A 418 25.94 57.28 26.47
N THR A 419 27.00 56.99 27.25
CA THR A 419 28.38 57.48 27.08
C THR A 419 29.36 56.64 27.90
N PRO A 420 30.64 56.47 27.49
CA PRO A 420 31.15 56.20 26.15
C PRO A 420 32.13 54.99 26.13
N VAL A 421 32.76 54.70 24.98
CA VAL A 421 33.68 53.56 24.75
C VAL A 421 35.14 53.92 25.04
N THR A 422 35.94 52.96 25.53
CA THR A 422 37.41 52.98 25.41
C THR A 422 37.94 51.60 24.96
N SER A 423 39.06 51.59 24.25
CA SER A 423 39.62 50.47 23.47
C SER A 423 40.83 49.77 24.16
N PRO A 424 41.38 48.64 23.63
CA PRO A 424 42.20 47.69 24.40
C PRO A 424 43.72 47.87 24.24
N THR A 425 44.52 47.20 25.11
CA THR A 425 45.97 47.00 24.87
C THR A 425 46.60 45.80 25.61
N HIS A 426 47.61 45.20 24.96
CA HIS A 426 48.79 44.47 25.47
C HIS A 426 48.69 43.16 26.29
N SER A 427 49.09 42.07 25.62
CA SER A 427 49.99 40.98 26.12
C SER A 427 51.46 41.47 26.16
N PRO A 428 52.50 40.70 26.60
CA PRO A 428 52.57 39.25 26.92
C PRO A 428 53.35 38.88 28.22
N LEU A 429 53.52 37.57 28.52
CA LEU A 429 54.83 36.90 28.80
C LEU A 429 54.68 35.40 29.19
N ILE A 430 55.78 34.64 29.07
CA ILE A 430 55.96 33.20 29.31
C ILE A 430 57.29 33.01 30.09
N PRO A 431 57.38 32.19 31.16
CA PRO A 431 58.22 30.96 31.07
C PRO A 431 57.89 29.76 32.01
N THR A 432 57.80 28.56 31.39
CA THR A 432 58.37 27.24 31.77
C THR A 432 58.51 26.73 33.24
N ALA A 433 58.01 25.51 33.51
CA ALA A 433 58.71 24.33 34.12
C ALA A 433 57.71 23.19 34.45
N GLN A 434 57.72 22.01 33.78
CA GLN A 434 58.45 20.75 34.09
C GLN A 434 57.74 19.74 35.05
N LEU A 435 58.01 18.44 34.83
CA LEU A 435 57.42 17.18 35.41
C LEU A 435 58.15 16.76 36.73
N PRO A 436 57.87 15.62 37.47
CA PRO A 436 57.15 14.38 37.07
C PRO A 436 56.35 13.53 38.14
N SER A 437 55.69 12.47 37.63
CA SER A 437 55.55 11.06 38.14
C SER A 437 54.72 10.60 39.38
N VAL A 438 53.67 9.79 39.07
CA VAL A 438 53.39 8.38 39.50
C VAL A 438 53.40 7.93 40.99
N ARG A 439 52.27 7.35 41.49
CA ARG A 439 52.16 5.97 42.08
C ARG A 439 50.72 5.55 42.50
N LEU A 440 50.47 4.22 42.50
CA LEU A 440 49.29 3.51 43.05
C LEU A 440 49.47 3.18 44.56
N PRO A 441 48.42 2.77 45.31
CA PRO A 441 48.25 1.33 45.64
C PRO A 441 46.74 0.90 45.76
N PRO A 442 46.27 -0.12 46.54
CA PRO A 442 45.79 -1.36 45.91
C PRO A 442 44.41 -1.92 46.41
N SER A 443 44.04 -3.09 45.90
CA SER A 443 42.79 -3.84 46.14
C SER A 443 42.79 -4.79 47.36
N GLY A 444 41.60 -5.12 47.89
CA GLY A 444 41.37 -6.23 48.85
C GLY A 444 39.91 -6.70 48.90
N LEU A 445 39.68 -7.99 49.15
CA LEU A 445 38.34 -8.63 49.24
C LEU A 445 37.88 -8.77 50.71
N SER A 446 36.56 -8.91 50.96
CA SER A 446 35.96 -10.19 51.46
C SER A 446 34.55 -10.09 52.12
N VAL A 447 33.69 -11.05 51.74
CA VAL A 447 32.86 -11.94 52.61
C VAL A 447 31.83 -11.36 53.63
N SER A 448 30.55 -11.45 53.22
CA SER A 448 29.41 -12.11 53.93
C SER A 448 28.69 -11.50 55.16
N SER A 449 27.36 -11.75 55.19
CA SER A 449 26.48 -12.04 56.36
C SER A 449 26.20 -10.97 57.43
N THR A 450 25.02 -10.86 58.08
CA THR A 450 23.62 -11.33 57.82
C THR A 450 22.67 -10.74 58.89
N VAL A 451 21.48 -10.21 58.52
CA VAL A 451 20.20 -10.31 59.31
C VAL A 451 20.23 -9.53 60.67
N PRO A 452 19.14 -9.31 61.48
CA PRO A 452 17.67 -9.44 61.33
C PRO A 452 16.80 -8.15 61.55
N MET A 453 15.54 -8.24 61.07
CA MET A 453 14.25 -7.85 61.71
C MET A 453 14.02 -6.49 62.42
N SER A 454 13.31 -5.58 61.74
CA SER A 454 11.93 -5.08 62.03
C SER A 454 11.29 -5.20 63.45
N PRO A 455 10.32 -4.30 63.81
CA PRO A 455 10.15 -2.88 63.48
C PRO A 455 10.02 -2.01 64.79
N PRO A 456 8.87 -1.53 65.38
CA PRO A 456 7.48 -1.26 64.95
C PRO A 456 6.95 0.21 65.18
N SER A 457 5.91 0.57 64.43
CA SER A 457 4.74 1.44 64.73
C SER A 457 4.80 2.82 65.46
N ILE A 458 4.44 3.87 64.71
CA ILE A 458 3.33 4.84 64.96
C ILE A 458 3.48 5.97 66.03
N ALA A 459 3.75 7.18 65.50
CA ALA A 459 3.08 8.47 65.82
C ALA A 459 3.31 9.18 67.19
N PRO A 460 2.77 10.40 67.43
CA PRO A 460 3.16 11.61 66.67
C PRO A 460 3.40 12.89 67.52
N SER A 461 3.86 13.94 66.81
CA SER A 461 3.50 15.37 66.98
C SER A 461 4.35 16.35 67.83
N SER A 462 4.57 17.52 67.21
CA SER A 462 4.67 18.86 67.80
C SER A 462 5.98 19.31 68.51
N LYS A 463 6.71 20.24 67.88
CA LYS A 463 6.96 21.65 68.30
C LYS A 463 8.27 22.16 67.66
N ARG A 464 8.30 23.22 66.82
CA ARG A 464 7.87 24.63 66.99
C ARG A 464 8.93 25.51 67.68
N ARG A 465 9.83 26.10 66.89
CA ARG A 465 10.59 27.36 67.12
C ARG A 465 11.31 27.73 65.80
N LYS A 466 11.54 29.00 65.43
CA LYS A 466 10.85 30.28 65.67
C LYS A 466 11.48 31.30 64.69
N HIS A 467 10.71 32.12 63.97
CA HIS A 467 11.26 33.06 62.96
C HIS A 467 11.74 34.38 63.54
N ILE A 468 12.80 34.92 62.93
CA ILE A 468 13.11 36.35 62.63
C ILE A 468 13.81 36.27 61.25
N GLY A 469 13.56 37.04 60.19
CA GLY A 469 12.95 38.36 60.00
C GLY A 469 14.05 39.30 59.43
N LEU A 470 13.92 40.02 58.31
CA LEU A 470 12.76 40.49 57.52
C LEU A 470 13.03 40.36 55.99
N HIS A 471 12.08 39.84 55.19
CA HIS A 471 11.02 40.54 54.43
C HIS A 471 11.46 41.42 53.23
N LEU A 472 11.07 41.00 52.02
CA LEU A 472 10.24 41.83 51.13
C LEU A 472 9.03 40.98 50.66
N HIS A 473 7.97 41.60 50.14
CA HIS A 473 6.62 41.00 50.16
C HIS A 473 6.16 40.29 48.87
N LEU A 474 5.45 39.17 49.10
CA LEU A 474 4.11 38.78 48.60
C LEU A 474 3.33 39.76 47.66
N PRO A 475 2.28 39.29 46.93
CA PRO A 475 1.69 37.93 46.90
C PRO A 475 1.30 37.38 45.50
N HIS A 476 1.06 36.05 45.40
CA HIS A 476 -0.29 35.50 45.16
C HIS A 476 -0.32 33.96 45.11
N LEU A 477 -0.64 33.35 46.24
CA LEU A 477 -1.03 31.94 46.34
C LEU A 477 -2.55 31.84 46.15
N LYS A 478 -3.03 31.33 45.00
CA LYS A 478 -4.38 30.75 44.76
C LYS A 478 -4.61 30.48 43.26
N HIS A 479 -4.14 29.33 42.74
CA HIS A 479 -4.77 28.65 41.59
C HIS A 479 -4.38 27.15 41.47
N GLY A 480 -4.02 26.52 42.59
CA GLY A 480 -3.78 25.07 42.64
C GLY A 480 -5.07 24.27 42.48
N LEU A 481 -5.50 24.07 41.24
CA LEU A 481 -6.51 23.09 40.79
C LEU A 481 -6.61 22.99 39.25
N PHE A 482 -6.14 24.00 38.50
CA PHE A 482 -6.00 23.96 37.05
C PHE A 482 -4.71 24.72 36.67
N GLY A 483 -3.63 24.01 36.32
CA GLY A 483 -2.33 24.66 36.14
C GLY A 483 -1.15 23.84 35.61
N GLU A 484 -1.28 22.52 35.41
CA GLU A 484 -0.20 21.68 34.83
C GLU A 484 -0.68 20.88 33.62
N PHE A 485 -1.27 21.56 32.64
CA PHE A 485 -1.27 21.09 31.24
C PHE A 485 0.07 21.45 30.57
N GLY A 486 1.17 21.06 31.20
CA GLY A 486 2.47 21.01 30.55
C GLY A 486 2.50 19.84 29.57
N HIS A 487 3.01 20.05 28.36
CA HIS A 487 3.17 18.93 27.42
C HIS A 487 4.10 17.88 28.04
N SER A 488 3.70 16.60 27.96
CA SER A 488 4.58 15.50 28.36
C SER A 488 5.71 15.38 27.32
N HIS A 489 6.83 16.04 27.61
CA HIS A 489 8.02 15.97 26.78
C HIS A 489 8.68 14.60 26.94
N GLU A 490 8.73 13.80 25.86
CA GLU A 490 9.44 12.53 25.89
C GLU A 490 10.96 12.74 26.10
N ASN A 491 11.58 11.96 27.00
CA ASN A 491 13.04 11.92 27.12
C ASN A 491 13.70 11.53 25.77
N PRO A 492 14.76 12.23 25.30
CA PRO A 492 15.49 11.84 24.11
C PRO A 492 16.13 10.45 24.27
N VAL A 493 16.24 9.73 23.16
CA VAL A 493 16.59 8.31 23.10
C VAL A 493 17.75 8.11 22.10
N GLY A 494 18.60 7.11 22.31
CA GLY A 494 19.72 6.79 21.41
C GLY A 494 20.86 7.82 21.45
N ILE A 495 20.97 8.58 22.54
CA ILE A 495 21.92 9.70 22.69
C ILE A 495 23.37 9.22 22.53
N VAL A 496 23.70 8.05 23.08
CA VAL A 496 25.05 7.48 23.01
C VAL A 496 25.39 7.07 21.58
N GLU A 497 24.46 6.43 20.87
CA GLU A 497 24.65 6.05 19.48
C GLU A 497 24.68 7.27 18.54
N SER A 498 23.81 8.28 18.73
CA SER A 498 23.83 9.51 17.91
C SER A 498 25.16 10.25 18.04
N LEU A 499 25.72 10.35 19.24
CA LEU A 499 27.05 10.92 19.47
C LEU A 499 28.17 10.09 18.81
N LYS A 500 28.08 8.75 18.80
CA LYS A 500 29.00 7.89 18.05
C LYS A 500 28.88 8.14 16.54
N TYR A 501 27.67 8.25 16.00
CA TYR A 501 27.45 8.53 14.58
C TYR A 501 27.97 9.91 14.15
N MET A 502 27.76 10.97 14.96
CA MET A 502 28.37 12.29 14.72
C MET A 502 29.90 12.22 14.72
N ASN A 503 30.49 11.46 15.66
CA ASN A 503 31.92 11.21 15.71
C ASN A 503 32.44 10.40 14.50
N LEU A 504 31.64 9.53 13.91
CA LEU A 504 31.96 8.83 12.66
C LEU A 504 31.81 9.75 11.44
N GLU A 505 30.72 10.52 11.32
CA GLU A 505 30.49 11.47 10.23
C GLU A 505 31.64 12.49 10.11
N SER A 506 32.15 12.99 11.25
CA SER A 506 33.28 13.92 11.27
C SER A 506 34.60 13.35 10.71
N ARG A 507 34.73 12.02 10.58
CA ARG A 507 35.89 11.36 9.93
C ARG A 507 35.76 11.28 8.41
N PHE A 508 34.56 11.49 7.87
CA PHE A 508 34.27 11.43 6.43
C PHE A 508 34.09 12.80 5.77
N ASP A 509 34.09 13.89 6.55
CA ASP A 509 33.98 15.23 5.99
C ASP A 509 35.31 15.68 5.37
N HIS A 510 35.25 16.13 4.12
CA HIS A 510 36.42 16.47 3.31
C HIS A 510 36.25 17.89 2.74
N PRO A 511 37.25 18.80 2.86
CA PRO A 511 37.07 20.21 2.49
C PRO A 511 36.75 20.44 1.02
N MET A 512 37.08 19.50 0.12
CA MET A 512 36.73 19.55 -1.31
C MET A 512 35.57 18.60 -1.69
N ARG A 513 34.79 18.07 -0.73
CA ARG A 513 33.68 17.12 -0.95
C ARG A 513 32.77 17.56 -2.09
N ASN A 514 32.31 18.81 -2.08
CA ASN A 514 31.29 19.28 -3.02
C ASN A 514 31.80 19.33 -4.46
N ALA A 515 33.03 19.81 -4.67
CA ALA A 515 33.65 19.89 -5.99
C ALA A 515 34.00 18.49 -6.55
N MET A 516 34.46 17.57 -5.69
CA MET A 516 34.72 16.18 -6.08
C MET A 516 33.43 15.42 -6.43
N LEU A 517 32.34 15.68 -5.71
CA LEU A 517 31.02 15.10 -5.99
C LEU A 517 30.49 15.61 -7.34
N GLU A 518 30.52 16.92 -7.58
CA GLU A 518 30.13 17.54 -8.85
C GLU A 518 30.95 17.00 -10.04
N GLN A 519 32.27 16.89 -9.89
CA GLN A 519 33.15 16.27 -10.89
C GLN A 519 32.84 14.78 -11.12
N SER A 520 32.53 14.02 -10.07
CA SER A 520 32.16 12.61 -10.20
C SER A 520 30.85 12.42 -10.98
N MET A 521 29.89 13.35 -10.82
CA MET A 521 28.63 13.31 -11.55
C MET A 521 28.75 13.74 -13.00
N SER A 522 29.61 14.72 -13.34
CA SER A 522 29.86 15.05 -14.75
C SER A 522 30.53 13.88 -15.48
N LEU A 523 31.55 13.25 -14.87
CA LEU A 523 32.20 12.06 -15.44
C LEU A 523 31.23 10.88 -15.57
N MET A 524 30.33 10.69 -14.60
CA MET A 524 29.29 9.66 -14.68
C MET A 524 28.22 9.97 -15.75
N HIS A 525 27.89 11.25 -15.98
CA HIS A 525 27.01 11.65 -17.08
C HIS A 525 27.62 11.24 -18.43
N ASP A 526 28.84 11.69 -18.70
CA ASP A 526 29.52 11.48 -19.98
C ASP A 526 29.83 10.01 -20.27
N ALA A 527 30.06 9.20 -19.22
CA ALA A 527 30.20 7.75 -19.33
C ALA A 527 28.87 7.02 -19.59
N CYS A 528 27.80 7.37 -18.87
CA CYS A 528 26.55 6.59 -18.85
C CYS A 528 25.48 7.04 -19.86
N ARG A 529 25.59 8.26 -20.42
CA ARG A 529 24.57 8.87 -21.29
C ARG A 529 24.16 7.99 -22.47
N ASP A 530 25.13 7.46 -23.21
CA ASP A 530 24.86 6.71 -24.44
C ASP A 530 24.13 5.39 -24.15
N LEU A 531 24.53 4.69 -23.07
CA LEU A 531 23.89 3.46 -22.63
C LEU A 531 22.48 3.69 -22.05
N LEU A 532 22.25 4.82 -21.36
CA LEU A 532 20.91 5.21 -20.90
C LEU A 532 19.95 5.47 -22.06
N VAL A 533 20.38 6.22 -23.08
CA VAL A 533 19.56 6.50 -24.28
C VAL A 533 19.28 5.21 -25.05
N ALA A 534 20.31 4.41 -25.34
CA ALA A 534 20.17 3.12 -26.01
C ALA A 534 19.23 2.16 -25.26
N SER A 535 19.28 2.14 -23.92
CA SER A 535 18.37 1.34 -23.09
C SER A 535 16.93 1.84 -23.13
N ALA A 536 16.71 3.16 -23.11
CA ALA A 536 15.38 3.75 -23.20
C ALA A 536 14.71 3.47 -24.55
N ASP A 537 15.43 3.68 -25.66
CA ASP A 537 14.90 3.43 -27.01
C ASP A 537 14.69 1.94 -27.27
N SER A 538 15.56 1.07 -26.74
CA SER A 538 15.40 -0.39 -26.85
C SER A 538 14.21 -0.91 -26.04
N LEU A 539 13.97 -0.38 -24.83
CA LEU A 539 12.78 -0.70 -24.06
C LEU A 539 11.51 -0.17 -24.74
N HIS A 540 11.57 0.99 -25.40
CA HIS A 540 10.48 1.53 -26.21
C HIS A 540 10.13 0.60 -27.38
N THR A 541 11.12 0.11 -28.13
CA THR A 541 10.93 -0.87 -29.21
C THR A 541 10.28 -2.17 -28.71
N ALA A 542 10.72 -2.68 -27.55
CA ALA A 542 10.10 -3.85 -26.91
C ALA A 542 8.63 -3.60 -26.49
N LEU A 543 8.32 -2.41 -25.96
CA LEU A 543 6.97 -2.00 -25.58
C LEU A 543 6.04 -1.90 -26.80
N ASP A 544 6.50 -1.35 -27.92
CA ASP A 544 5.71 -1.23 -29.15
C ASP A 544 5.46 -2.58 -29.82
N TRP A 545 6.44 -3.49 -29.84
CA TRP A 545 6.19 -4.87 -30.26
C TRP A 545 5.12 -5.53 -29.38
N MET A 546 5.20 -5.39 -28.05
CA MET A 546 4.21 -5.91 -27.11
C MET A 546 2.80 -5.33 -27.33
N ARG A 547 2.69 -4.02 -27.65
CA ARG A 547 1.42 -3.36 -28.02
C ARG A 547 0.86 -3.95 -29.33
N ASN A 548 1.70 -4.10 -30.35
CA ASN A 548 1.30 -4.52 -31.71
C ASN A 548 0.87 -5.99 -31.82
N VAL A 549 1.52 -6.89 -31.07
CA VAL A 549 1.23 -8.34 -31.02
C VAL A 549 -0.26 -8.67 -30.86
N ASN A 550 -0.95 -7.92 -29.98
CA ASN A 550 -2.38 -8.13 -29.71
C ASN A 550 -3.30 -7.33 -30.66
N ALA A 551 -2.84 -6.19 -31.19
CA ALA A 551 -3.61 -5.37 -32.12
C ALA A 551 -3.84 -6.08 -33.45
N ALA A 552 -2.79 -6.68 -34.02
CA ALA A 552 -2.85 -7.36 -35.32
C ALA A 552 -3.76 -8.61 -35.35
N ARG A 553 -4.08 -9.20 -34.19
CA ARG A 553 -4.80 -10.49 -34.05
C ARG A 553 -6.12 -10.59 -34.83
N LEU A 554 -6.85 -9.48 -35.04
CA LEU A 554 -8.11 -9.46 -35.79
C LEU A 554 -7.97 -8.90 -37.21
N GLN A 555 -6.86 -8.25 -37.52
CA GLN A 555 -6.59 -7.62 -38.82
C GLN A 555 -5.69 -8.49 -39.72
N ALA A 556 -4.93 -9.42 -39.15
CA ALA A 556 -4.01 -10.31 -39.86
C ALA A 556 -4.58 -11.07 -41.08
N PRO A 557 -5.88 -11.44 -41.16
CA PRO A 557 -6.45 -12.04 -42.38
C PRO A 557 -6.75 -11.03 -43.51
N TRP A 558 -6.61 -9.72 -43.26
CA TRP A 558 -7.06 -8.61 -44.13
C TRP A 558 -5.97 -7.56 -44.37
N SER A 559 -4.72 -7.79 -43.93
CA SER A 559 -3.59 -6.84 -44.07
C SER A 559 -2.31 -7.55 -44.50
N ASN A 560 -1.27 -6.78 -44.87
CA ASN A 560 0.07 -7.30 -45.19
C ASN A 560 0.86 -7.71 -43.93
N TYR A 561 0.20 -8.38 -42.99
CA TYR A 561 0.69 -8.69 -41.64
C TYR A 561 2.08 -9.36 -41.61
N GLU A 562 2.43 -10.21 -42.58
CA GLU A 562 3.77 -10.80 -42.63
C GLU A 562 4.86 -9.75 -42.91
N ALA A 563 4.61 -8.76 -43.76
CA ALA A 563 5.55 -7.67 -44.01
C ALA A 563 5.68 -6.77 -42.76
N ASP A 564 4.56 -6.39 -42.14
CA ASP A 564 4.53 -5.60 -40.90
C ASP A 564 5.28 -6.31 -39.76
N ARG A 565 5.14 -7.65 -39.68
CA ARG A 565 5.86 -8.51 -38.72
C ARG A 565 7.36 -8.60 -39.04
N MET A 566 7.75 -8.73 -40.31
CA MET A 566 9.17 -8.74 -40.68
C MET A 566 9.84 -7.41 -40.35
N LEU A 567 9.22 -6.27 -40.67
CA LEU A 567 9.70 -4.94 -40.28
C LEU A 567 9.83 -4.83 -38.76
N SER A 568 8.82 -5.25 -38.01
CA SER A 568 8.87 -5.24 -36.53
C SER A 568 10.00 -6.13 -35.97
N LEU A 569 10.24 -7.28 -36.57
CA LEU A 569 11.31 -8.22 -36.19
C LEU A 569 12.71 -7.67 -36.57
N GLU A 570 12.83 -6.97 -37.70
CA GLU A 570 14.04 -6.27 -38.10
C GLU A 570 14.36 -5.13 -37.13
N THR A 571 13.37 -4.31 -36.72
CA THR A 571 13.58 -3.24 -35.73
C THR A 571 13.99 -3.78 -34.34
N LEU A 572 13.45 -4.92 -33.91
CA LEU A 572 13.93 -5.61 -32.69
C LEU A 572 15.38 -6.06 -32.85
N LYS A 573 15.76 -6.63 -34.00
CA LYS A 573 17.14 -7.08 -34.26
C LYS A 573 18.14 -5.93 -34.34
N THR A 574 17.79 -4.81 -34.96
CA THR A 574 18.66 -3.62 -34.97
C THR A 574 18.80 -3.01 -33.58
N SER A 575 17.70 -2.92 -32.81
CA SER A 575 17.74 -2.47 -31.40
C SER A 575 18.62 -3.38 -30.52
N HIS A 576 18.46 -4.70 -30.64
CA HIS A 576 19.29 -5.68 -29.92
C HIS A 576 20.78 -5.53 -30.27
N ALA A 577 21.12 -5.46 -31.55
CA ALA A 577 22.49 -5.28 -32.00
C ALA A 577 23.09 -3.95 -31.52
N GLN A 578 22.33 -2.86 -31.61
CA GLN A 578 22.74 -1.54 -31.12
C GLN A 578 23.00 -1.59 -29.61
N LEU A 579 22.04 -2.05 -28.80
CA LEU A 579 22.18 -2.12 -27.34
C LEU A 579 23.35 -3.01 -26.91
N SER A 580 23.53 -4.18 -27.54
CA SER A 580 24.66 -5.08 -27.27
C SER A 580 26.00 -4.39 -27.57
N SER A 581 26.11 -3.72 -28.71
CA SER A 581 27.34 -2.99 -29.07
C SER A 581 27.64 -1.82 -28.12
N THR A 582 26.62 -1.06 -27.71
CA THR A 582 26.77 0.03 -26.73
C THR A 582 27.16 -0.51 -25.35
N LEU A 583 26.63 -1.67 -24.94
CA LEU A 583 27.00 -2.33 -23.69
C LEU A 583 28.43 -2.87 -23.69
N GLU A 584 28.91 -3.43 -24.81
CA GLU A 584 30.31 -3.85 -24.97
C GLU A 584 31.29 -2.66 -24.95
N ILE A 585 30.98 -1.58 -25.68
CA ILE A 585 31.75 -0.33 -25.64
C ILE A 585 31.76 0.25 -24.22
N PHE A 586 30.62 0.19 -23.50
CA PHE A 586 30.54 0.65 -22.13
C PHE A 586 31.43 -0.15 -21.17
N ARG A 587 31.41 -1.48 -21.29
CA ARG A 587 32.24 -2.39 -20.48
C ARG A 587 33.74 -2.26 -20.75
N ARG A 588 34.15 -1.94 -21.99
CA ARG A 588 35.58 -1.82 -22.36
C ARG A 588 36.16 -0.43 -22.11
N GLU A 589 35.42 0.62 -22.45
CA GLU A 589 35.97 1.97 -22.54
C GLU A 589 35.22 2.96 -21.63
N LYS A 590 33.92 3.18 -21.85
CA LYS A 590 33.20 4.28 -21.17
C LYS A 590 33.16 4.16 -19.65
N ARG A 591 33.03 2.97 -19.07
CA ARG A 591 33.03 2.84 -17.60
C ARG A 591 34.32 3.37 -16.94
N LEU A 592 35.43 3.36 -17.67
CA LEU A 592 36.76 3.76 -17.18
C LEU A 592 36.99 5.27 -17.19
N GLU A 593 36.13 6.09 -17.83
CA GLU A 593 36.25 7.56 -17.82
C GLU A 593 36.18 8.13 -16.39
N VAL A 594 35.40 7.48 -15.51
CA VAL A 594 35.29 7.79 -14.08
C VAL A 594 36.61 7.63 -13.30
N LEU A 595 37.56 6.82 -13.80
CA LEU A 595 38.86 6.62 -13.17
C LEU A 595 39.85 7.77 -13.41
N HIS A 596 39.53 8.72 -14.29
CA HIS A 596 40.45 9.80 -14.66
C HIS A 596 41.00 10.61 -13.46
N PRO A 597 40.24 10.96 -12.41
CA PRO A 597 40.78 11.63 -11.22
C PRO A 597 41.71 10.74 -10.38
N TYR A 598 41.57 9.42 -10.44
CA TYR A 598 42.35 8.46 -9.65
C TYR A 598 43.68 8.08 -10.36
N ARG A 599 43.69 8.04 -11.70
CA ARG A 599 44.89 7.77 -12.54
C ARG A 599 46.07 8.71 -12.22
N SER A 600 45.82 10.00 -12.01
CA SER A 600 46.87 10.97 -11.66
C SER A 600 47.36 10.87 -10.21
N HIS A 601 46.52 10.42 -9.28
CA HIS A 601 46.87 10.34 -7.87
C HIS A 601 47.60 9.05 -7.51
N LEU A 602 47.27 7.92 -8.15
CA LEU A 602 48.01 6.65 -7.97
C LEU A 602 49.46 6.70 -8.50
N SER A 603 49.78 7.68 -9.34
CA SER A 603 51.12 7.92 -9.89
C SER A 603 51.90 9.04 -9.17
N SER A 604 51.35 9.62 -8.09
CA SER A 604 51.93 10.78 -7.39
C SER A 604 51.90 10.60 -5.87
N THR A 605 52.83 11.21 -5.14
CA THR A 605 52.86 11.13 -3.67
C THR A 605 51.82 12.02 -2.97
N SER A 606 50.98 12.74 -3.73
CA SER A 606 49.84 13.53 -3.23
C SER A 606 48.68 12.62 -2.79
N GLY A 607 48.02 12.97 -1.68
CA GLY A 607 46.96 12.16 -1.09
C GLY A 607 45.84 11.80 -2.07
N SER A 608 45.49 10.50 -2.13
CA SER A 608 44.47 9.98 -3.03
C SER A 608 43.07 10.53 -2.71
N PRO A 609 42.25 10.92 -3.71
CA PRO A 609 40.89 11.37 -3.48
C PRO A 609 40.02 10.28 -2.80
N PRO A 610 39.03 10.66 -1.98
CA PRO A 610 38.29 9.70 -1.16
C PRO A 610 37.50 8.70 -2.01
N HIS A 611 37.78 7.42 -1.79
CA HIS A 611 37.20 6.26 -2.47
C HIS A 611 35.66 6.18 -2.46
N ARG A 612 35.00 6.89 -1.52
CA ARG A 612 33.52 6.95 -1.42
C ARG A 612 32.85 7.35 -2.73
N PHE A 613 33.37 8.37 -3.44
CA PHE A 613 32.76 8.82 -4.71
C PHE A 613 32.89 7.78 -5.82
N LEU A 614 34.05 7.11 -5.90
CA LEU A 614 34.26 6.01 -6.83
C LEU A 614 33.29 4.85 -6.56
N PHE A 615 33.15 4.45 -5.30
CA PHE A 615 32.25 3.36 -4.90
C PHE A 615 30.78 3.72 -5.17
N GLN A 616 30.37 4.97 -4.90
CA GLN A 616 29.04 5.47 -5.27
C GLN A 616 28.81 5.40 -6.79
N THR A 617 29.80 5.82 -7.59
CA THR A 617 29.69 5.79 -9.06
C THR A 617 29.67 4.35 -9.59
N PHE A 618 30.49 3.45 -9.05
CA PHE A 618 30.46 2.01 -9.36
C PHE A 618 29.10 1.37 -9.04
N VAL A 619 28.44 1.74 -7.93
CA VAL A 619 27.07 1.29 -7.62
C VAL A 619 26.09 1.67 -8.73
N TYR A 620 26.22 2.88 -9.29
CA TYR A 620 25.38 3.31 -10.41
C TYR A 620 25.71 2.57 -11.71
N GLN A 621 26.99 2.53 -12.08
CA GLN A 621 27.46 1.86 -13.30
C GLN A 621 27.07 0.39 -13.32
N PHE A 622 27.22 -0.33 -12.20
CA PHE A 622 26.79 -1.73 -12.06
C PHE A 622 25.31 -1.91 -12.34
N GLN A 623 24.42 -1.14 -11.70
CA GLN A 623 22.97 -1.29 -11.90
C GLN A 623 22.55 -0.94 -13.34
N LEU A 624 23.27 -0.05 -14.02
CA LEU A 624 23.05 0.26 -15.44
C LEU A 624 23.55 -0.84 -16.39
N THR A 625 24.76 -1.37 -16.17
CA THR A 625 25.29 -2.53 -16.91
C THR A 625 24.34 -3.72 -16.80
N GLU A 626 23.87 -4.01 -15.58
CA GLU A 626 22.94 -5.10 -15.30
C GLU A 626 21.53 -4.84 -15.86
N PHE A 627 21.03 -3.61 -15.82
CA PHE A 627 19.76 -3.26 -16.48
C PHE A 627 19.84 -3.52 -17.99
N ALA A 628 20.93 -3.06 -18.62
CA ALA A 628 21.15 -3.24 -20.05
C ALA A 628 21.33 -4.72 -20.42
N ALA A 629 22.05 -5.51 -19.62
CA ALA A 629 22.21 -6.95 -19.85
C ALA A 629 20.86 -7.70 -19.79
N VAL A 630 20.02 -7.42 -18.79
CA VAL A 630 18.66 -8.00 -18.68
C VAL A 630 17.76 -7.51 -19.83
N LEU A 631 17.94 -6.28 -20.34
CA LEU A 631 17.20 -5.77 -21.50
C LEU A 631 17.67 -6.39 -22.83
N VAL A 632 18.97 -6.68 -22.99
CA VAL A 632 19.47 -7.48 -24.12
C VAL A 632 18.86 -8.88 -24.08
N GLN A 633 18.81 -9.53 -22.91
CA GLN A 633 18.12 -10.81 -22.76
C GLN A 633 16.63 -10.71 -23.09
N LEU A 634 15.93 -9.66 -22.64
CA LEU A 634 14.52 -9.44 -23.00
C LEU A 634 14.35 -9.38 -24.52
N LEU A 635 15.17 -8.61 -25.23
CA LEU A 635 15.09 -8.51 -26.69
C LEU A 635 15.42 -9.84 -27.38
N ALA A 636 16.40 -10.60 -26.88
CA ALA A 636 16.72 -11.94 -27.40
C ALA A 636 15.55 -12.91 -27.24
N ASP A 637 14.91 -12.93 -26.06
CA ASP A 637 13.72 -13.73 -25.78
C ASP A 637 12.55 -13.32 -26.72
N LEU A 638 12.33 -12.02 -26.93
CA LEU A 638 11.28 -11.53 -27.86
C LEU A 638 11.55 -11.91 -29.32
N ILE A 639 12.80 -11.82 -29.78
CA ILE A 639 13.20 -12.23 -31.14
C ILE A 639 12.98 -13.74 -31.32
N ALA A 640 13.45 -14.56 -30.37
CA ALA A 640 13.28 -16.01 -30.41
C ALA A 640 11.79 -16.41 -30.39
N LEU A 641 10.96 -15.73 -29.58
CA LEU A 641 9.52 -15.93 -29.56
C LEU A 641 8.87 -15.60 -30.92
N ASP A 642 9.19 -14.47 -31.56
CA ASP A 642 8.62 -14.12 -32.86
C ASP A 642 9.01 -15.12 -33.95
N GLU A 643 10.28 -15.56 -33.96
CA GLU A 643 10.79 -16.56 -34.92
C GLU A 643 10.18 -17.96 -34.74
N HIS A 644 10.01 -18.43 -33.51
CA HIS A 644 9.38 -19.73 -33.22
C HIS A 644 7.85 -19.73 -33.41
N ARG A 645 7.15 -18.64 -33.06
CA ARG A 645 5.67 -18.58 -33.02
C ARG A 645 5.09 -17.66 -34.11
N LYS A 646 5.27 -18.02 -35.37
CA LYS A 646 4.82 -17.20 -36.53
C LYS A 646 3.29 -17.13 -36.71
N LEU A 647 2.56 -18.19 -36.38
CA LEU A 647 1.12 -18.35 -36.68
C LEU A 647 0.22 -18.14 -35.45
N TYR A 648 -0.93 -17.49 -35.65
CA TYR A 648 -2.01 -17.42 -34.65
C TYR A 648 -2.70 -18.78 -34.48
N ARG A 649 -2.87 -19.23 -33.22
CA ARG A 649 -3.52 -20.50 -32.86
C ARG A 649 -4.44 -20.32 -31.64
N ILE A 650 -5.37 -21.25 -31.45
CA ILE A 650 -6.18 -21.37 -30.23
C ILE A 650 -5.40 -22.24 -29.24
N TRP A 651 -5.12 -21.69 -28.06
CA TRP A 651 -4.51 -22.36 -26.93
C TRP A 651 -5.60 -22.78 -25.93
N LEU A 652 -5.50 -24.01 -25.46
CA LEU A 652 -6.39 -24.58 -24.44
C LEU A 652 -5.63 -24.67 -23.10
N PRO A 653 -6.33 -24.68 -21.94
CA PRO A 653 -5.68 -24.72 -20.63
C PRO A 653 -4.69 -25.88 -20.50
N SER A 654 -3.43 -25.59 -20.16
CA SER A 654 -2.36 -26.58 -20.03
C SER A 654 -2.47 -27.44 -18.76
N VAL A 655 -3.42 -27.14 -17.87
CA VAL A 655 -3.66 -27.82 -16.59
C VAL A 655 -4.94 -28.66 -16.70
N PRO A 656 -4.91 -29.98 -16.37
CA PRO A 656 -6.12 -30.81 -16.44
C PRO A 656 -7.17 -30.38 -15.40
N TRP A 657 -8.46 -30.51 -15.71
CA TRP A 657 -9.56 -30.02 -14.87
C TRP A 657 -9.52 -30.48 -13.41
N SER A 658 -9.10 -31.72 -13.13
CA SER A 658 -8.94 -32.23 -11.76
C SER A 658 -7.75 -31.63 -11.00
N ALA A 659 -6.79 -31.04 -11.71
CA ALA A 659 -5.75 -30.19 -11.15
C ALA A 659 -6.21 -28.72 -11.08
N ILE A 660 -7.04 -28.21 -12.01
CA ILE A 660 -7.66 -26.87 -11.88
C ILE A 660 -8.52 -26.79 -10.61
N ILE A 661 -9.30 -27.82 -10.29
CA ILE A 661 -10.16 -27.85 -9.09
C ILE A 661 -9.32 -27.91 -7.79
N ARG A 662 -8.22 -28.66 -7.75
CA ARG A 662 -7.27 -28.64 -6.62
C ARG A 662 -6.41 -27.37 -6.58
N SER A 663 -6.16 -26.76 -7.74
CA SER A 663 -5.51 -25.46 -7.88
C SER A 663 -6.38 -24.32 -7.34
N MET A 664 -7.71 -24.47 -7.34
CA MET A 664 -8.63 -23.56 -6.64
C MET A 664 -8.55 -23.67 -5.11
N SER A 665 -8.05 -24.76 -4.52
CA SER A 665 -7.78 -24.81 -3.07
C SER A 665 -6.34 -24.42 -2.71
N ASN A 666 -5.38 -24.65 -3.61
CA ASN A 666 -3.96 -24.53 -3.30
C ASN A 666 -3.26 -23.31 -3.96
N ASN A 667 -3.39 -23.09 -5.27
CA ASN A 667 -2.55 -22.13 -6.02
C ASN A 667 -2.88 -20.63 -5.78
N TRP A 668 -3.52 -20.31 -4.65
CA TRP A 668 -3.43 -18.98 -4.03
C TRP A 668 -2.09 -18.79 -3.27
N GLU A 669 -1.40 -19.89 -2.94
CA GLU A 669 -0.11 -19.96 -2.20
C GLU A 669 0.97 -18.97 -2.72
N VAL A 670 1.05 -18.71 -4.04
CA VAL A 670 2.03 -17.79 -4.66
C VAL A 670 1.89 -16.32 -4.20
N THR A 671 0.84 -15.99 -3.44
CA THR A 671 0.67 -14.70 -2.76
C THR A 671 0.43 -14.79 -1.25
N ASP A 672 0.33 -16.00 -0.66
CA ASP A 672 -0.15 -16.16 0.72
C ASP A 672 0.51 -17.30 1.54
N ASP A 673 1.66 -17.85 1.13
CA ASP A 673 2.50 -18.68 2.03
C ASP A 673 2.82 -17.97 3.35
N THR A 674 2.82 -16.63 3.35
CA THR A 674 2.93 -15.78 4.56
C THR A 674 1.80 -15.99 5.57
N GLU A 675 0.60 -16.38 5.15
CA GLU A 675 -0.51 -16.73 6.05
C GLU A 675 -0.56 -18.22 6.40
N ARG A 676 0.37 -19.04 5.92
CA ARG A 676 0.47 -20.46 6.32
C ARG A 676 1.33 -20.65 7.56
N ASN A 677 2.38 -19.83 7.72
CA ASN A 677 3.26 -19.83 8.89
C ASN A 677 2.78 -18.91 10.04
N GLU A 678 1.72 -18.13 9.83
CA GLU A 678 1.09 -17.27 10.87
C GLU A 678 -0.15 -17.92 11.54
N GLU A 679 -0.51 -19.17 11.21
CA GLU A 679 -1.61 -19.88 11.88
C GLU A 679 -1.21 -20.63 13.16
N GLU A 680 0.08 -20.86 13.40
CA GLU A 680 0.52 -21.09 14.77
C GLU A 680 0.56 -19.75 15.51
N ASP A 681 -0.31 -19.63 16.52
CA ASP A 681 -0.38 -18.47 17.41
C ASP A 681 1.02 -18.19 17.99
N PRO A 682 1.68 -17.05 17.69
CA PRO A 682 3.10 -16.83 18.03
C PRO A 682 3.38 -16.65 19.52
N GLY A 683 2.37 -16.90 20.37
CA GLY A 683 2.50 -17.16 21.81
C GLY A 683 2.58 -18.65 22.18
N ARG A 684 2.77 -19.56 21.21
CA ARG A 684 2.93 -21.02 21.45
C ARG A 684 4.33 -21.41 21.95
N ASP A 685 5.19 -20.45 22.27
CA ASP A 685 6.36 -20.67 23.12
C ASP A 685 5.91 -20.72 24.60
N PRO A 686 5.77 -21.91 25.24
CA PRO A 686 5.38 -21.99 26.66
C PRO A 686 6.42 -21.34 27.60
N VAL A 687 7.63 -21.09 27.11
CA VAL A 687 8.72 -20.41 27.82
C VAL A 687 8.50 -18.89 27.91
N ALA A 688 7.90 -18.28 26.88
CA ALA A 688 7.74 -16.83 26.82
C ALA A 688 6.72 -16.29 27.83
N TYR A 689 5.66 -17.08 28.12
CA TYR A 689 4.57 -16.65 29.00
C TYR A 689 4.95 -16.62 30.49
N PHE A 690 6.07 -17.24 30.89
CA PHE A 690 6.55 -17.26 32.28
C PHE A 690 7.50 -16.11 32.62
N LEU A 691 7.95 -15.32 31.62
CA LEU A 691 8.86 -14.18 31.80
C LEU A 691 8.12 -12.83 31.72
N VAL A 692 7.06 -12.72 32.52
CA VAL A 692 6.50 -11.45 32.97
C VAL A 692 6.88 -11.28 34.45
N PRO A 693 8.01 -10.62 34.75
CA PRO A 693 8.17 -10.00 36.05
C PRO A 693 7.24 -8.78 36.07
N ASP A 694 6.19 -8.84 36.87
CA ASP A 694 5.51 -7.63 37.33
C ASP A 694 6.54 -6.70 37.98
N MET A 695 6.38 -5.40 37.79
CA MET A 695 7.28 -4.39 38.34
C MET A 695 7.24 -4.47 39.88
N ILE A 696 8.30 -5.02 40.49
CA ILE A 696 8.30 -5.44 41.91
C ILE A 696 7.91 -4.24 42.80
N PRO A 697 6.75 -4.30 43.49
CA PRO A 697 6.25 -3.16 44.26
C PRO A 697 7.21 -2.80 45.40
N GLY A 698 7.92 -1.67 45.24
CA GLY A 698 8.93 -1.19 46.18
C GLY A 698 10.21 -0.67 45.54
N ILE A 699 10.51 -1.04 44.29
CA ILE A 699 11.67 -0.49 43.55
C ILE A 699 11.25 0.82 42.86
N GLN A 700 11.27 1.92 43.60
CA GLN A 700 11.07 3.26 43.05
C GLN A 700 12.40 3.84 42.51
N GLY A 701 12.35 4.46 41.34
CA GLY A 701 13.43 5.30 40.82
C GLY A 701 13.65 6.54 41.69
N GLY A 702 14.87 7.09 41.64
CA GLY A 702 15.22 8.31 42.38
C GLY A 702 14.57 9.58 41.82
N PRO A 703 14.61 10.71 42.56
CA PRO A 703 14.02 11.95 42.11
C PRO A 703 14.83 12.65 41.01
N ASN A 704 14.31 12.58 39.78
CA ASN A 704 14.64 13.33 38.56
C ASN A 704 15.56 14.57 38.72
N LEU A 705 16.80 14.52 38.21
CA LEU A 705 17.55 15.74 37.82
C LEU A 705 18.72 15.52 36.83
N ASP A 706 18.57 14.72 35.77
CA ASP A 706 19.54 14.76 34.64
C ASP A 706 18.92 14.43 33.27
N LEU A 707 19.56 14.91 32.20
CA LEU A 707 19.13 14.81 30.80
C LEU A 707 19.56 13.47 30.14
N GLY A 708 19.16 12.33 30.71
CA GLY A 708 19.55 11.03 30.15
C GLY A 708 18.87 9.75 30.66
N GLU A 709 17.91 9.81 31.60
CA GLU A 709 17.34 8.60 32.19
C GLU A 709 16.50 7.77 31.20
N ALA A 710 16.86 6.49 31.08
CA ALA A 710 16.30 5.51 30.16
C ALA A 710 14.93 4.98 30.66
N HIS A 711 13.86 5.39 29.99
CA HIS A 711 12.47 5.02 30.35
C HIS A 711 11.80 4.15 29.25
N PRO A 712 11.01 3.12 29.62
CA PRO A 712 10.18 2.38 28.67
C PRO A 712 9.13 3.29 28.01
N ARG A 713 8.80 3.01 26.75
CA ARG A 713 7.71 3.67 25.99
C ARG A 713 6.71 2.62 25.52
N ASN A 714 5.44 3.01 25.38
CA ASN A 714 4.44 2.16 24.74
C ASN A 714 4.56 2.31 23.20
N PRO A 715 4.87 1.24 22.44
CA PRO A 715 5.05 1.33 21.00
C PRO A 715 3.74 1.50 20.20
N ASP A 716 2.56 1.34 20.82
CA ASP A 716 1.26 1.43 20.13
C ASP A 716 0.52 2.76 20.39
N ALA A 717 1.01 3.59 21.31
CA ALA A 717 0.45 4.90 21.64
C ALA A 717 1.46 5.83 22.34
N TYR A 718 1.45 7.11 21.97
CA TYR A 718 1.97 8.21 22.79
C TYR A 718 1.29 8.26 24.17
N PRO A 719 1.91 8.88 25.19
CA PRO A 719 1.29 9.05 26.51
C PRO A 719 -0.08 9.76 26.43
N PRO A 720 -1.04 9.42 27.33
CA PRO A 720 -2.35 10.04 27.34
C PRO A 720 -2.25 11.55 27.60
N THR A 721 -2.90 12.35 26.76
CA THR A 721 -2.97 13.81 26.90
C THR A 721 -4.28 14.28 27.55
N ASN A 722 -5.23 13.37 27.75
CA ASN A 722 -6.56 13.64 28.28
C ASN A 722 -6.96 12.57 29.31
N VAL A 723 -7.65 12.98 30.39
CA VAL A 723 -8.16 12.09 31.45
C VAL A 723 -9.05 10.95 30.90
N MET A 724 -9.74 11.17 29.78
CA MET A 724 -10.53 10.13 29.11
C MET A 724 -9.66 8.99 28.52
N GLN A 725 -8.42 9.29 28.09
CA GLN A 725 -7.46 8.30 27.59
C GLN A 725 -6.77 7.55 28.73
N GLU A 726 -6.53 8.24 29.85
CA GLU A 726 -5.99 7.64 31.08
C GLU A 726 -6.95 6.60 31.69
N ILE A 727 -8.25 6.93 31.78
CA ILE A 727 -9.32 5.98 32.14
C ILE A 727 -9.43 4.87 31.09
N GLY A 728 -9.22 5.20 29.81
CA GLY A 728 -9.24 4.24 28.70
C GLY A 728 -8.18 3.16 28.84
N ALA A 729 -6.92 3.54 29.10
CA ALA A 729 -5.78 2.64 29.23
C ALA A 729 -6.06 1.52 30.26
N LEU A 730 -6.47 1.92 31.47
CA LEU A 730 -6.81 1.02 32.58
C LEU A 730 -7.88 -0.05 32.22
N ILE A 731 -8.79 0.27 31.30
CA ILE A 731 -9.84 -0.65 30.85
C ILE A 731 -9.30 -1.64 29.80
N SER A 732 -8.37 -1.22 28.94
CA SER A 732 -7.78 -2.07 27.89
C SER A 732 -6.98 -3.24 28.46
N ASP A 733 -6.12 -2.95 29.45
CA ASP A 733 -5.21 -3.93 30.06
C ASP A 733 -5.99 -5.14 30.65
N GLY A 734 -7.18 -4.88 31.20
CA GLY A 734 -8.08 -5.92 31.71
C GLY A 734 -8.78 -6.76 30.63
N PHE A 735 -8.85 -6.29 29.37
CA PHE A 735 -9.54 -6.99 28.27
C PHE A 735 -8.60 -7.78 27.36
N ASP A 736 -7.37 -7.34 27.14
CA ASP A 736 -6.46 -8.01 26.19
C ASP A 736 -6.02 -9.41 26.68
N ALA A 737 -6.06 -9.66 27.99
CA ALA A 737 -5.85 -10.98 28.58
C ALA A 737 -6.83 -12.08 28.08
N LEU A 738 -8.04 -11.70 27.64
CA LEU A 738 -9.09 -12.62 27.20
C LEU A 738 -9.04 -12.99 25.70
N ALA A 739 -8.17 -12.38 24.90
CA ALA A 739 -8.44 -12.17 23.48
C ALA A 739 -7.53 -12.94 22.47
N ARG A 740 -7.61 -14.27 22.40
CA ARG A 740 -6.82 -15.11 21.45
C ARG A 740 -7.66 -15.96 20.48
N GLY A 741 -7.41 -15.84 19.17
CA GLY A 741 -7.85 -16.79 18.12
C GLY A 741 -8.75 -16.24 16.99
N ASN A 742 -8.62 -16.81 15.78
CA ASN A 742 -9.47 -16.47 14.62
C ASN A 742 -10.91 -16.99 14.75
N CYS A 743 -11.11 -18.16 15.36
CA CYS A 743 -12.42 -18.79 15.52
C CYS A 743 -13.41 -17.94 16.34
N LEU A 744 -12.89 -17.16 17.29
CA LEU A 744 -13.71 -16.25 18.10
C LEU A 744 -14.30 -15.08 17.29
N TYR A 745 -13.62 -14.61 16.24
CA TYR A 745 -14.18 -13.64 15.29
C TYR A 745 -15.38 -14.23 14.52
N ALA A 746 -15.27 -15.49 14.08
CA ALA A 746 -16.37 -16.20 13.42
C ALA A 746 -17.58 -16.43 14.35
N ILE A 747 -17.33 -16.81 15.61
CA ILE A 747 -18.36 -16.93 16.66
C ILE A 747 -19.06 -15.58 16.92
N LYS A 748 -18.28 -14.50 17.07
CA LYS A 748 -18.76 -13.13 17.25
C LYS A 748 -19.64 -12.64 16.08
N ALA A 749 -19.27 -13.00 14.85
CA ALA A 749 -20.04 -12.72 13.64
C ALA A 749 -21.40 -13.46 13.63
N GLY A 750 -21.42 -14.72 14.07
CA GLY A 750 -22.65 -15.48 14.29
C GLY A 750 -23.57 -14.85 15.34
N PHE A 751 -23.03 -14.43 16.49
CA PHE A 751 -23.81 -13.77 17.56
C PHE A 751 -24.40 -12.42 17.12
N LEU A 752 -23.62 -11.57 16.45
CA LEU A 752 -24.12 -10.30 15.89
C LEU A 752 -25.30 -10.53 14.94
N THR A 753 -25.18 -11.54 14.07
CA THR A 753 -26.21 -11.86 13.07
C THR A 753 -27.48 -12.39 13.72
N LEU A 754 -27.37 -13.26 14.73
CA LEU A 754 -28.52 -13.75 15.50
C LEU A 754 -29.25 -12.61 16.24
N LEU A 755 -28.52 -11.67 16.85
CA LEU A 755 -29.09 -10.52 17.56
C LEU A 755 -29.86 -9.58 16.61
N LEU A 756 -29.32 -9.33 15.41
CA LEU A 756 -29.98 -8.49 14.40
C LEU A 756 -31.21 -9.14 13.73
N ILE A 757 -31.39 -10.45 13.86
CA ILE A 757 -32.53 -11.22 13.32
C ILE A 757 -33.61 -11.48 14.38
N LEU A 758 -33.26 -11.34 15.66
CA LEU A 758 -34.16 -11.45 16.81
C LEU A 758 -35.55 -10.77 16.62
N PRO A 759 -35.69 -9.59 15.96
CA PRO A 759 -36.99 -9.00 15.65
C PRO A 759 -37.95 -9.86 14.80
N THR A 760 -37.48 -10.77 13.94
CA THR A 760 -38.35 -11.69 13.18
C THR A 760 -38.62 -13.01 13.90
N TYR A 761 -37.89 -13.31 14.98
CA TYR A 761 -38.08 -14.52 15.79
C TYR A 761 -39.03 -14.31 16.98
N ILE A 762 -39.21 -13.06 17.46
CA ILE A 762 -40.22 -12.72 18.47
C ILE A 762 -41.54 -12.35 17.79
N GLN A 763 -42.62 -13.07 18.12
CA GLN A 763 -43.98 -12.83 17.61
C GLN A 763 -44.43 -11.37 17.72
N ALA A 764 -44.24 -10.74 18.89
CA ALA A 764 -44.62 -9.35 19.14
C ALA A 764 -43.88 -8.30 18.26
N SER A 765 -42.77 -8.67 17.63
CA SER A 765 -42.02 -7.81 16.68
C SER A 765 -41.98 -8.35 15.25
N ALA A 766 -42.50 -9.56 14.99
CA ALA A 766 -42.44 -10.22 13.69
C ALA A 766 -43.01 -9.33 12.57
N ARG A 767 -44.20 -8.75 12.79
CA ARG A 767 -44.84 -7.76 11.89
C ARG A 767 -43.92 -6.59 11.55
N LEU A 768 -43.22 -6.04 12.54
CA LEU A 768 -42.31 -4.89 12.38
C LEU A 768 -41.06 -5.26 11.59
N GLY A 769 -40.45 -6.42 11.90
CA GLY A 769 -39.29 -6.96 11.20
C GLY A 769 -39.61 -7.34 9.76
N TYR A 770 -40.79 -7.90 9.52
CA TYR A 770 -41.29 -8.28 8.20
C TYR A 770 -41.53 -7.05 7.31
N LEU A 771 -42.40 -6.12 7.74
CA LEU A 771 -42.79 -4.94 6.95
C LEU A 771 -41.61 -4.03 6.60
N ASN A 772 -40.59 -3.96 7.46
CA ASN A 772 -39.38 -3.17 7.21
C ASN A 772 -38.20 -4.03 6.74
N ARG A 773 -38.40 -5.32 6.42
CA ARG A 773 -37.38 -6.24 5.89
C ARG A 773 -36.07 -6.23 6.71
N SER A 774 -36.16 -6.35 8.04
CA SER A 774 -35.06 -6.18 9.01
C SER A 774 -33.85 -7.10 8.77
N VAL A 775 -34.06 -8.21 8.06
CA VAL A 775 -33.03 -9.11 7.50
C VAL A 775 -31.88 -8.35 6.83
N TRP A 776 -32.17 -7.21 6.16
CA TRP A 776 -31.13 -6.37 5.56
C TRP A 776 -30.20 -5.71 6.59
N ALA A 777 -30.67 -5.36 7.78
CA ALA A 777 -29.80 -4.84 8.84
C ALA A 777 -28.82 -5.92 9.33
N ALA A 778 -29.25 -7.18 9.40
CA ALA A 778 -28.39 -8.32 9.75
C ALA A 778 -27.33 -8.61 8.68
N PHE A 779 -27.74 -8.68 7.40
CA PHE A 779 -26.80 -8.81 6.28
C PHE A 779 -25.77 -7.67 6.26
N LEU A 780 -26.22 -6.42 6.45
CA LEU A 780 -25.33 -5.27 6.49
C LEU A 780 -24.42 -5.31 7.72
N GLY A 781 -24.88 -5.70 8.90
CA GLY A 781 -24.02 -5.91 10.07
C GLY A 781 -22.90 -6.92 9.79
N GLN A 782 -23.24 -8.05 9.17
CA GLN A 782 -22.29 -9.11 8.81
C GLN A 782 -21.31 -8.71 7.69
N LEU A 783 -21.75 -7.93 6.71
CA LEU A 783 -20.88 -7.33 5.70
C LEU A 783 -19.93 -6.30 6.34
N ASN A 784 -20.40 -5.56 7.34
CA ASN A 784 -19.67 -4.46 7.96
C ASN A 784 -18.61 -4.89 8.97
N LEU A 785 -18.90 -5.89 9.80
CA LEU A 785 -17.98 -6.42 10.80
C LEU A 785 -16.66 -6.89 10.15
N ALA A 786 -15.52 -6.50 10.72
CA ALA A 786 -14.19 -6.91 10.27
C ALA A 786 -13.35 -7.46 11.45
N ARG A 787 -12.25 -8.15 11.13
CA ARG A 787 -11.31 -8.74 12.12
C ARG A 787 -10.67 -7.69 13.03
N PHE A 788 -10.49 -6.47 12.49
CA PHE A 788 -9.82 -5.35 13.12
C PHE A 788 -10.77 -4.20 13.48
N ARG A 789 -10.45 -3.46 14.55
CA ARG A 789 -11.24 -2.31 15.01
C ARG A 789 -11.24 -1.17 14.00
N GLY A 790 -10.06 -0.73 13.54
CA GLY A 790 -9.92 0.36 12.56
C GLY A 790 -10.64 0.11 11.23
N ASP A 791 -10.58 -1.11 10.68
CA ASP A 791 -11.31 -1.52 9.47
C ASP A 791 -12.83 -1.33 9.61
N THR A 792 -13.37 -1.67 10.78
CA THR A 792 -14.81 -1.55 11.05
C THR A 792 -15.22 -0.07 11.22
N ALA A 793 -14.37 0.75 11.86
CA ALA A 793 -14.61 2.18 12.04
C ALA A 793 -14.49 2.99 10.73
N TYR A 794 -13.45 2.74 9.92
CA TYR A 794 -13.35 3.28 8.56
C TYR A 794 -14.54 2.84 7.71
N GLY A 795 -14.86 1.55 7.76
CA GLY A 795 -16.02 0.97 7.10
C GLY A 795 -17.32 1.68 7.48
N LEU A 796 -17.50 2.07 8.74
CA LEU A 796 -18.71 2.78 9.17
C LEU A 796 -18.85 4.14 8.48
N VAL A 797 -17.83 4.99 8.50
CA VAL A 797 -17.92 6.34 7.91
C VAL A 797 -18.05 6.25 6.38
N ALA A 798 -17.23 5.40 5.74
CA ALA A 798 -17.20 5.27 4.28
C ALA A 798 -18.50 4.65 3.72
N ARG A 799 -19.09 3.67 4.41
CA ARG A 799 -20.30 2.98 3.94
C ARG A 799 -21.58 3.68 4.34
N LEU A 800 -21.62 4.40 5.47
CA LEU A 800 -22.75 5.28 5.80
C LEU A 800 -22.88 6.39 4.75
N SER A 801 -21.79 7.09 4.45
CA SER A 801 -21.78 8.14 3.41
C SER A 801 -22.12 7.59 2.01
N ALA A 802 -21.50 6.47 1.59
CA ALA A 802 -21.87 5.79 0.35
C ALA A 802 -23.36 5.41 0.27
N THR A 803 -23.97 5.02 1.39
CA THR A 803 -25.41 4.69 1.46
C THR A 803 -26.28 5.95 1.38
N VAL A 804 -25.92 7.03 2.08
CA VAL A 804 -26.65 8.31 2.02
C VAL A 804 -26.65 8.86 0.59
N PHE A 805 -25.48 8.97 -0.05
CA PHE A 805 -25.39 9.46 -1.42
C PHE A 805 -26.02 8.49 -2.44
N GLY A 806 -25.89 7.17 -2.23
CA GLY A 806 -26.56 6.17 -3.07
C GLY A 806 -28.09 6.19 -2.92
N GLY A 807 -28.60 6.52 -1.73
CA GLY A 807 -30.02 6.75 -1.48
C GLY A 807 -30.54 7.97 -2.22
N LEU A 808 -29.82 9.10 -2.14
CA LEU A 808 -30.14 10.34 -2.86
C LEU A 808 -30.11 10.15 -4.38
N VAL A 809 -29.11 9.46 -4.93
CA VAL A 809 -29.06 9.14 -6.37
C VAL A 809 -30.16 8.15 -6.77
N GLY A 810 -30.51 7.18 -5.91
CA GLY A 810 -31.66 6.27 -6.11
C GLY A 810 -33.00 7.01 -6.17
N ILE A 811 -33.20 7.99 -5.29
CA ILE A 811 -34.35 8.91 -5.31
C ILE A 811 -34.40 9.67 -6.64
N ILE A 812 -33.27 10.25 -7.07
CA ILE A 812 -33.19 11.03 -8.32
C ILE A 812 -33.50 10.16 -9.55
N VAL A 813 -32.86 8.99 -9.69
CA VAL A 813 -33.11 8.05 -10.81
C VAL A 813 -34.59 7.60 -10.82
N TRP A 814 -35.16 7.30 -9.66
CA TRP A 814 -36.59 6.97 -9.56
C TRP A 814 -37.49 8.12 -10.04
N TYR A 815 -37.38 9.32 -9.46
CA TYR A 815 -38.29 10.41 -9.76
C TYR A 815 -38.14 10.96 -11.20
N ILE A 816 -36.96 10.89 -11.82
CA ILE A 816 -36.80 11.20 -13.26
C ILE A 816 -37.54 10.17 -14.14
N SER A 817 -37.54 8.89 -13.75
CA SER A 817 -38.15 7.81 -14.54
C SER A 817 -39.67 7.64 -14.35
N ALA A 818 -40.19 8.01 -13.17
CA ALA A 818 -41.53 7.66 -12.73
C ALA A 818 -42.37 8.84 -12.22
N GLY A 819 -41.74 9.96 -11.85
CA GLY A 819 -42.40 11.07 -11.15
C GLY A 819 -43.12 10.58 -9.89
N SER A 820 -44.31 11.12 -9.65
CA SER A 820 -45.27 10.64 -8.63
C SER A 820 -46.18 9.51 -9.13
N GLY A 821 -45.96 8.99 -10.34
CA GLY A 821 -46.81 8.01 -11.00
C GLY A 821 -46.45 6.55 -10.70
N SER A 822 -46.94 5.63 -11.54
CA SER A 822 -46.57 4.20 -11.47
C SER A 822 -45.15 3.89 -11.93
N GLY A 823 -44.53 4.79 -12.69
CA GLY A 823 -43.41 4.47 -13.55
C GLY A 823 -43.84 4.01 -14.95
N ASN A 824 -42.99 4.28 -15.94
CA ASN A 824 -43.07 3.76 -17.30
C ASN A 824 -41.84 2.86 -17.51
N PRO A 825 -41.98 1.60 -17.96
CA PRO A 825 -40.83 0.69 -18.11
C PRO A 825 -39.79 1.23 -19.10
N TYR A 826 -40.22 1.93 -20.16
CA TYR A 826 -39.33 2.57 -21.12
C TYR A 826 -38.63 3.82 -20.52
N GLY A 827 -39.30 4.52 -19.61
CA GLY A 827 -38.72 5.65 -18.87
C GLY A 827 -37.64 5.19 -17.89
N LEU A 828 -37.91 4.14 -17.13
CA LEU A 828 -36.93 3.55 -16.20
C LEU A 828 -35.76 2.88 -16.93
N ALA A 829 -36.00 2.27 -18.09
CA ALA A 829 -34.94 1.87 -19.00
C ALA A 829 -34.09 3.10 -19.40
N ALA A 830 -34.69 4.16 -19.94
CA ALA A 830 -33.96 5.33 -20.44
C ALA A 830 -33.10 6.03 -19.36
N THR A 831 -33.55 6.10 -18.09
CA THR A 831 -32.72 6.65 -17.01
C THR A 831 -31.57 5.72 -16.61
N CYS A 832 -31.83 4.41 -16.56
CA CYS A 832 -30.81 3.43 -16.17
C CYS A 832 -29.71 3.25 -17.23
N SER A 833 -30.01 3.45 -18.52
CA SER A 833 -28.99 3.35 -19.58
C SER A 833 -27.93 4.46 -19.48
N VAL A 834 -28.31 5.63 -18.97
CA VAL A 834 -27.38 6.74 -18.67
C VAL A 834 -26.67 6.51 -17.34
N TYR A 835 -27.37 5.99 -16.32
CA TYR A 835 -26.79 5.75 -15.00
C TYR A 835 -25.76 4.60 -14.97
N PHE A 836 -26.03 3.46 -15.61
CA PHE A 836 -25.15 2.27 -15.49
C PHE A 836 -23.70 2.53 -15.95
N PRO A 837 -23.40 3.19 -17.10
CA PRO A 837 -22.04 3.52 -17.49
C PRO A 837 -21.31 4.40 -16.46
N LEU A 838 -22.00 5.40 -15.89
CA LEU A 838 -21.43 6.28 -14.85
C LEU A 838 -21.16 5.50 -13.56
N ALA A 839 -22.09 4.64 -13.15
CA ALA A 839 -21.97 3.79 -11.97
C ALA A 839 -20.80 2.80 -12.10
N PHE A 840 -20.68 2.10 -13.23
CA PHE A 840 -19.59 1.16 -13.46
C PHE A 840 -18.23 1.82 -13.71
N PHE A 841 -18.20 3.06 -14.22
CA PHE A 841 -16.97 3.86 -14.29
C PHE A 841 -16.47 4.19 -12.87
N LEU A 842 -17.34 4.70 -11.99
CA LEU A 842 -17.04 4.96 -10.59
C LEU A 842 -16.68 3.66 -9.83
N LEU A 843 -17.36 2.55 -10.12
CA LEU A 843 -17.08 1.25 -9.49
C LEU A 843 -15.69 0.71 -9.84
N THR A 844 -15.24 0.92 -11.08
CA THR A 844 -14.00 0.32 -11.61
C THR A 844 -12.77 1.21 -11.40
N TRP A 845 -12.94 2.53 -11.46
CA TRP A 845 -11.84 3.51 -11.48
C TRP A 845 -11.92 4.58 -10.38
N GLY A 846 -13.00 4.61 -9.58
CA GLY A 846 -13.19 5.63 -8.55
C GLY A 846 -12.21 5.50 -7.37
N PRO A 847 -11.74 6.62 -6.78
CA PRO A 847 -10.67 6.62 -5.77
C PRO A 847 -11.12 6.19 -4.37
N LEU A 848 -12.42 6.03 -4.12
CA LEU A 848 -12.93 5.46 -2.88
C LEU A 848 -12.71 3.94 -2.85
N SER A 849 -12.58 3.37 -1.64
CA SER A 849 -12.42 1.93 -1.45
C SER A 849 -13.54 1.13 -2.15
N GLY A 850 -13.16 0.10 -2.92
CA GLY A 850 -14.08 -0.58 -3.84
C GLY A 850 -15.36 -1.12 -3.18
N ALA A 851 -15.28 -1.58 -1.93
CA ALA A 851 -16.45 -1.99 -1.15
C ALA A 851 -17.48 -0.86 -0.96
N SER A 852 -17.03 0.39 -0.79
CA SER A 852 -17.89 1.57 -0.67
C SER A 852 -18.53 1.93 -2.00
N ASN A 853 -17.81 1.79 -3.13
CA ASN A 853 -18.35 2.00 -4.47
C ASN A 853 -19.41 0.94 -4.85
N ILE A 854 -19.19 -0.32 -4.43
CA ILE A 854 -20.18 -1.41 -4.52
C ILE A 854 -21.44 -1.06 -3.73
N ILE A 855 -21.29 -0.60 -2.48
CA ILE A 855 -22.41 -0.25 -1.61
C ILE A 855 -23.19 0.96 -2.14
N PHE A 856 -22.52 2.00 -2.64
CA PHE A 856 -23.17 3.14 -3.30
C PHE A 856 -24.04 2.68 -4.49
N SER A 857 -23.46 1.91 -5.41
CA SER A 857 -24.14 1.49 -6.65
C SER A 857 -25.27 0.49 -6.37
N THR A 858 -25.03 -0.48 -5.48
CA THR A 858 -26.06 -1.40 -4.95
C THR A 858 -27.13 -0.67 -4.12
N THR A 859 -26.83 0.53 -3.59
CA THR A 859 -27.83 1.37 -2.93
C THR A 859 -28.78 1.99 -3.94
N VAL A 860 -28.28 2.61 -5.01
CA VAL A 860 -29.13 3.08 -6.12
C VAL A 860 -29.98 1.92 -6.67
N ALA A 861 -29.36 0.75 -6.92
CA ALA A 861 -30.01 -0.41 -7.50
C ALA A 861 -31.26 -0.89 -6.73
N LEU A 862 -31.16 -1.22 -5.43
CA LEU A 862 -32.36 -1.70 -4.71
C LEU A 862 -33.36 -0.57 -4.36
N VAL A 863 -32.97 0.70 -4.28
CA VAL A 863 -33.96 1.79 -4.10
C VAL A 863 -34.88 1.85 -5.32
N VAL A 864 -34.29 1.83 -6.52
CA VAL A 864 -35.02 1.80 -7.79
C VAL A 864 -35.79 0.48 -7.95
N GLY A 865 -35.15 -0.67 -7.72
CA GLY A 865 -35.75 -1.99 -7.94
C GLY A 865 -36.89 -2.32 -6.98
N ILE A 866 -36.80 -1.93 -5.71
CA ILE A 866 -37.90 -2.08 -4.75
C ILE A 866 -39.05 -1.14 -5.11
N SER A 867 -38.78 0.13 -5.45
CA SER A 867 -39.82 1.09 -5.84
C SER A 867 -40.59 0.63 -7.09
N TRP A 868 -39.89 0.04 -8.06
CA TRP A 868 -40.50 -0.55 -9.24
C TRP A 868 -41.42 -1.72 -8.88
N LYS A 869 -40.90 -2.67 -8.07
CA LYS A 869 -41.64 -3.87 -7.66
C LYS A 869 -42.87 -3.52 -6.82
N ASP A 870 -42.69 -2.80 -5.74
CA ASP A 870 -43.74 -2.48 -4.76
C ASP A 870 -44.90 -1.67 -5.40
N ARG A 871 -44.69 -1.08 -6.59
CA ARG A 871 -45.72 -0.36 -7.36
C ARG A 871 -46.42 -1.20 -8.44
N HIS A 872 -45.84 -2.31 -8.90
CA HIS A 872 -46.39 -3.18 -9.96
C HIS A 872 -46.87 -4.54 -9.44
N SER A 873 -46.21 -5.10 -8.42
CA SER A 873 -46.69 -6.26 -7.69
C SER A 873 -47.67 -5.82 -6.59
N GLY A 874 -48.92 -6.27 -6.64
CA GLY A 874 -49.95 -5.97 -5.63
C GLY A 874 -49.75 -6.67 -4.28
N ILE A 875 -48.60 -6.44 -3.63
CA ILE A 875 -48.18 -7.09 -2.39
C ILE A 875 -48.71 -6.30 -1.19
N GLN A 876 -49.42 -6.98 -0.28
CA GLN A 876 -49.77 -6.40 1.02
C GLN A 876 -48.50 -6.23 1.87
N GLY A 877 -48.30 -5.04 2.45
CA GLY A 877 -47.15 -4.75 3.32
C GLY A 877 -45.93 -4.16 2.63
N SER A 878 -46.09 -3.44 1.51
CA SER A 878 -44.99 -2.76 0.83
C SER A 878 -44.40 -1.58 1.66
N PRO A 879 -43.06 -1.45 1.78
CA PRO A 879 -42.41 -0.30 2.41
C PRO A 879 -42.54 1.05 1.68
N GLY A 880 -43.11 1.09 0.46
CA GLY A 880 -43.45 2.32 -0.26
C GLY A 880 -42.71 2.45 -1.60
N TYR A 881 -42.50 3.68 -2.06
CA TYR A 881 -41.70 3.96 -3.26
C TYR A 881 -40.85 5.23 -3.12
N GLY A 882 -39.78 5.33 -3.93
CA GLY A 882 -38.89 6.49 -3.99
C GLY A 882 -38.28 6.85 -2.63
N LEU A 883 -38.69 8.00 -2.10
CA LEU A 883 -38.20 8.53 -0.81
C LEU A 883 -38.46 7.56 0.36
N GLU A 884 -39.61 6.88 0.41
CA GLU A 884 -39.98 6.01 1.53
C GLU A 884 -39.07 4.78 1.63
N VAL A 885 -38.74 4.17 0.49
CA VAL A 885 -37.78 3.05 0.40
C VAL A 885 -36.39 3.52 0.80
N ALA A 886 -35.97 4.69 0.34
CA ALA A 886 -34.64 5.23 0.58
C ALA A 886 -34.38 5.54 2.06
N TRP A 887 -35.29 6.24 2.76
CA TRP A 887 -35.07 6.59 4.16
C TRP A 887 -35.16 5.36 5.08
N ARG A 888 -36.13 4.45 4.87
CA ARG A 888 -36.23 3.20 5.64
C ARG A 888 -34.96 2.37 5.52
N ARG A 889 -34.42 2.27 4.30
CA ARG A 889 -33.16 1.55 4.06
C ARG A 889 -31.95 2.25 4.69
N MET A 890 -31.88 3.57 4.66
CA MET A 890 -30.84 4.33 5.37
C MET A 890 -30.86 4.02 6.88
N VAL A 891 -32.04 3.90 7.49
CA VAL A 891 -32.19 3.50 8.90
C VAL A 891 -31.75 2.04 9.14
N LEU A 892 -32.15 1.08 8.30
CA LEU A 892 -31.66 -0.32 8.40
C LEU A 892 -30.14 -0.41 8.29
N VAL A 893 -29.54 0.38 7.41
CA VAL A 893 -28.08 0.43 7.22
C VAL A 893 -27.42 1.04 8.46
N ALA A 894 -27.97 2.13 9.01
CA ALA A 894 -27.48 2.71 10.25
C ALA A 894 -27.56 1.73 11.43
N ILE A 895 -28.62 0.94 11.56
CA ILE A 895 -28.77 -0.10 12.60
C ILE A 895 -27.72 -1.21 12.43
N GLY A 896 -27.56 -1.74 11.21
CA GLY A 896 -26.54 -2.77 10.94
C GLY A 896 -25.11 -2.26 11.18
N LEU A 897 -24.84 -1.00 10.82
CA LEU A 897 -23.57 -0.32 11.04
C LEU A 897 -23.26 -0.09 12.52
N THR A 898 -24.20 0.48 13.28
CA THR A 898 -23.98 0.75 14.72
C THR A 898 -23.87 -0.55 15.50
N ALA A 899 -24.67 -1.57 15.19
CA ALA A 899 -24.54 -2.89 15.81
C ALA A 899 -23.17 -3.54 15.52
N ALA A 900 -22.68 -3.50 14.27
CA ALA A 900 -21.35 -4.00 13.92
C ALA A 900 -20.22 -3.20 14.59
N PHE A 901 -20.37 -1.88 14.73
CA PHE A 901 -19.43 -1.00 15.42
C PHE A 901 -19.37 -1.27 16.93
N VAL A 902 -20.52 -1.35 17.61
CA VAL A 902 -20.61 -1.73 19.03
C VAL A 902 -20.03 -3.12 19.25
N PHE A 903 -20.37 -4.11 18.41
CA PHE A 903 -19.75 -5.43 18.48
C PHE A 903 -18.25 -5.38 18.21
N SER A 904 -17.72 -4.47 17.39
CA SER A 904 -16.28 -4.40 17.11
C SER A 904 -15.45 -4.22 18.39
N PHE A 905 -15.93 -3.45 19.37
CA PHE A 905 -15.28 -3.25 20.67
C PHE A 905 -15.30 -4.49 21.57
N LEU A 906 -16.34 -5.32 21.50
CA LEU A 906 -16.43 -6.55 22.32
C LEU A 906 -15.21 -7.46 22.07
N PRO A 907 -14.57 -8.04 23.10
CA PRO A 907 -13.48 -8.99 22.90
C PRO A 907 -13.93 -10.26 22.15
N PRO A 908 -13.05 -10.91 21.37
CA PRO A 908 -11.77 -10.39 20.92
C PRO A 908 -11.92 -9.46 19.71
N SER A 909 -10.97 -8.54 19.59
CA SER A 909 -10.81 -7.67 18.42
C SER A 909 -9.36 -7.21 18.39
N LYS A 910 -8.58 -7.69 17.40
CA LYS A 910 -7.17 -7.31 17.29
C LYS A 910 -7.09 -5.83 16.89
N SER A 911 -6.20 -5.08 17.55
CA SER A 911 -5.80 -3.75 17.07
C SER A 911 -5.00 -3.89 15.77
N ILE A 912 -5.15 -2.96 14.83
CA ILE A 912 -4.28 -2.91 13.65
C ILE A 912 -2.84 -2.57 14.09
N ARG A 913 -2.68 -1.75 15.12
CA ARG A 913 -1.37 -1.28 15.65
C ARG A 913 -0.51 -2.45 16.10
N GLY A 914 -1.04 -3.28 17.00
CA GLY A 914 -0.38 -4.49 17.46
C GLY A 914 -0.12 -5.50 16.33
N TYR A 915 -1.01 -5.60 15.33
CA TYR A 915 -0.74 -6.44 14.15
C TYR A 915 0.41 -5.89 13.29
N GLN A 916 0.50 -4.57 13.10
CA GLN A 916 1.61 -3.94 12.41
C GLN A 916 2.93 -4.13 13.18
N ARG A 917 2.94 -3.90 14.50
CA ARG A 917 4.12 -4.12 15.35
C ARG A 917 4.63 -5.56 15.30
N LEU A 918 3.72 -6.53 15.42
CA LEU A 918 4.04 -7.96 15.26
C LEU A 918 4.51 -8.29 13.84
N SER A 919 3.91 -7.70 12.81
CA SER A 919 4.34 -7.89 11.42
C SER A 919 5.77 -7.36 11.23
N HIS A 920 6.07 -6.15 11.69
CA HIS A 920 7.41 -5.56 11.65
C HIS A 920 8.45 -6.38 12.44
N ALA A 921 8.06 -6.99 13.57
CA ALA A 921 8.91 -7.94 14.28
C ALA A 921 9.28 -9.15 13.40
N THR A 922 8.30 -9.77 12.75
CA THR A 922 8.57 -10.92 11.86
C THR A 922 9.40 -10.55 10.64
N THR A 923 9.18 -9.39 10.03
CA THR A 923 9.95 -8.97 8.85
C THR A 923 11.41 -8.63 9.17
N THR A 924 11.72 -8.11 10.37
CA THR A 924 13.12 -7.98 10.83
C THR A 924 13.80 -9.35 10.97
N LEU A 925 13.10 -10.37 11.47
CA LEU A 925 13.67 -11.71 11.63
C LEU A 925 13.91 -12.38 10.26
N GLU A 926 12.97 -12.26 9.32
CA GLU A 926 13.13 -12.73 7.94
C GLU A 926 14.25 -11.98 7.19
N ILE A 927 14.46 -10.68 7.45
CA ILE A 927 15.62 -9.92 6.96
C ILE A 927 16.94 -10.57 7.41
N GLY A 928 17.04 -10.99 8.68
CA GLY A 928 18.20 -11.73 9.20
C GLY A 928 18.38 -13.10 8.56
N ALA A 929 17.30 -13.86 8.37
CA ALA A 929 17.35 -15.16 7.70
C ALA A 929 17.83 -15.02 6.23
N VAL A 930 17.34 -14.03 5.50
CA VAL A 930 17.77 -13.74 4.12
C VAL A 930 19.23 -13.30 4.07
N TYR A 931 19.68 -12.45 5.00
CA TYR A 931 21.09 -12.06 5.13
C TYR A 931 22.00 -13.29 5.33
N CYS A 932 21.66 -14.20 6.23
CA CYS A 932 22.39 -15.46 6.41
C CYS A 932 22.42 -16.32 5.14
N CYS A 933 21.32 -16.41 4.39
CA CYS A 933 21.31 -17.14 3.11
C CYS A 933 22.27 -16.52 2.07
N ILE A 934 22.40 -15.20 2.01
CA ILE A 934 23.30 -14.50 1.07
C ILE A 934 24.77 -14.67 1.49
N VAL A 935 25.09 -14.56 2.79
CA VAL A 935 26.44 -14.82 3.31
C VAL A 935 26.84 -16.28 3.10
N SER A 936 25.91 -17.23 3.29
CA SER A 936 26.14 -18.64 2.99
C SER A 936 26.40 -18.89 1.51
N LEU A 937 25.65 -18.22 0.60
CA LEU A 937 25.85 -18.34 -0.84
C LEU A 937 27.23 -17.83 -1.28
N ALA A 938 27.73 -16.75 -0.67
CA ALA A 938 29.07 -16.22 -0.94
C ALA A 938 30.22 -17.15 -0.48
N ASN A 939 29.95 -18.08 0.43
CA ASN A 939 30.93 -18.99 1.03
C ASN A 939 30.88 -20.43 0.46
N SER A 940 29.74 -20.83 -0.13
CA SER A 940 29.52 -22.19 -0.61
C SER A 940 30.09 -22.43 -2.00
N ARG A 941 30.88 -23.48 -2.19
CA ARG A 941 31.60 -23.77 -3.44
C ARG A 941 30.78 -24.46 -4.55
N ASP A 942 29.54 -24.86 -4.29
CA ASP A 942 28.75 -25.73 -5.20
C ASP A 942 27.72 -24.97 -6.05
N PRO A 943 27.89 -24.88 -7.39
CA PRO A 943 26.86 -24.33 -8.29
C PRO A 943 25.56 -25.16 -8.29
N LEU A 944 25.64 -26.44 -7.91
CA LEU A 944 24.53 -27.40 -7.97
C LEU A 944 23.44 -27.15 -6.92
N HIS A 945 23.74 -26.40 -5.86
CA HIS A 945 22.83 -26.06 -4.76
C HIS A 945 22.54 -24.54 -4.69
N SER A 946 22.55 -23.85 -5.84
CA SER A 946 22.30 -22.41 -5.94
C SER A 946 20.83 -22.05 -5.69
N ASP A 947 20.46 -22.00 -4.40
CA ASP A 947 19.14 -21.56 -3.90
C ASP A 947 18.88 -20.04 -4.10
N ALA A 948 19.68 -19.34 -4.91
CA ALA A 948 19.51 -17.91 -5.21
C ALA A 948 18.09 -17.57 -5.71
N SER A 949 17.45 -18.48 -6.47
CA SER A 949 16.04 -18.32 -6.89
C SER A 949 15.05 -18.39 -5.72
N ALA A 950 15.33 -19.20 -4.69
CA ALA A 950 14.57 -19.24 -3.45
C ALA A 950 14.81 -17.97 -2.59
N ILE A 951 16.04 -17.45 -2.55
CA ILE A 951 16.37 -16.18 -1.88
C ILE A 951 15.61 -15.01 -2.54
N VAL A 952 15.61 -14.91 -3.87
CA VAL A 952 14.82 -13.90 -4.62
C VAL A 952 13.31 -14.07 -4.33
N THR A 953 12.82 -15.30 -4.19
CA THR A 953 11.41 -15.56 -3.84
C THR A 953 11.08 -15.09 -2.43
N ARG A 954 11.93 -15.38 -1.42
CA ARG A 954 11.79 -14.86 -0.05
C ARG A 954 11.85 -13.32 0.01
N LEU A 955 12.80 -12.70 -0.69
CA LEU A 955 12.92 -11.24 -0.82
C LEU A 955 11.68 -10.59 -1.47
N THR A 956 11.04 -11.29 -2.40
CA THR A 956 9.79 -10.83 -3.04
C THR A 956 8.61 -10.93 -2.07
N ALA A 957 8.48 -12.05 -1.34
CA ALA A 957 7.44 -12.25 -0.33
C ALA A 957 7.57 -11.26 0.84
N LEU A 958 8.79 -11.00 1.32
CA LEU A 958 9.12 -10.00 2.33
C LEU A 958 8.61 -8.60 1.92
N ARG A 959 8.97 -8.11 0.73
CA ARG A 959 8.48 -6.82 0.20
C ARG A 959 6.96 -6.79 0.05
N ALA A 960 6.35 -7.89 -0.40
CA ALA A 960 4.89 -7.98 -0.55
C ALA A 960 4.18 -7.88 0.81
N LYS A 961 4.71 -8.56 1.84
CA LYS A 961 4.22 -8.47 3.23
C LYS A 961 4.36 -7.04 3.78
N LEU A 962 5.54 -6.42 3.65
CA LEU A 962 5.78 -5.04 4.08
C LEU A 962 4.77 -4.06 3.46
N LYS A 963 4.53 -4.15 2.14
CA LYS A 963 3.53 -3.32 1.44
C LYS A 963 2.10 -3.58 1.91
N ARG A 964 1.72 -4.83 2.18
CA ARG A 964 0.40 -5.20 2.74
C ARG A 964 0.19 -4.58 4.13
N VAL A 965 1.24 -4.56 4.96
CA VAL A 965 1.24 -3.95 6.31
C VAL A 965 1.15 -2.42 6.23
N HIS A 966 1.93 -1.77 5.36
CA HIS A 966 1.86 -0.32 5.12
C HIS A 966 0.49 0.10 4.54
N ALA A 967 -0.11 -0.67 3.63
CA ALA A 967 -1.44 -0.37 3.09
C ALA A 967 -2.55 -0.35 4.17
N MET A 968 -2.38 -1.06 5.29
CA MET A 968 -3.31 -1.02 6.42
C MET A 968 -3.17 0.23 7.30
N THR A 969 -2.09 1.02 7.18
CA THR A 969 -1.89 2.26 7.98
C THR A 969 -3.01 3.28 7.78
N VAL A 970 -3.61 3.32 6.59
CA VAL A 970 -4.76 4.18 6.27
C VAL A 970 -5.95 3.88 7.20
N ASN A 971 -6.15 2.63 7.58
CA ASN A 971 -7.25 2.20 8.43
C ASN A 971 -6.96 2.42 9.92
N VAL A 972 -5.68 2.48 10.33
CA VAL A 972 -5.27 2.78 11.72
C VAL A 972 -5.76 4.16 12.16
N LYS A 973 -5.79 5.14 11.25
CA LYS A 973 -6.28 6.50 11.52
C LYS A 973 -7.76 6.56 11.93
N TYR A 974 -8.52 5.49 11.71
CA TYR A 974 -9.92 5.36 12.13
C TYR A 974 -10.08 4.49 13.39
N GLU A 975 -9.01 3.87 13.90
CA GLU A 975 -9.05 3.11 15.14
C GLU A 975 -9.00 4.06 16.34
N VAL A 976 -10.17 4.31 16.94
CA VAL A 976 -10.39 5.19 18.10
C VAL A 976 -9.33 4.97 19.17
N SER A 977 -8.57 6.02 19.48
CA SER A 977 -7.42 5.92 20.37
C SER A 977 -7.81 5.94 21.84
N VAL A 978 -7.78 4.76 22.46
CA VAL A 978 -8.10 4.56 23.88
C VAL A 978 -6.95 5.02 24.80
N HIS A 979 -5.69 4.86 24.37
CA HIS A 979 -4.50 5.15 25.20
C HIS A 979 -3.85 6.54 24.96
N GLY A 980 -3.89 7.03 23.72
CA GLY A 980 -3.09 8.17 23.25
C GLY A 980 -2.80 8.03 21.75
N GLU A 981 -2.34 9.06 21.05
CA GLU A 981 -2.20 9.03 19.58
C GLU A 981 -1.19 7.95 19.10
N TRP A 982 -1.43 7.34 17.93
CA TRP A 982 -0.54 6.32 17.40
C TRP A 982 0.69 6.96 16.71
N PRO A 983 1.94 6.52 16.99
CA PRO A 983 3.16 7.11 16.43
C PRO A 983 3.38 6.74 14.95
N ALA A 984 2.50 7.22 14.07
CA ALA A 984 2.46 6.90 12.65
C ALA A 984 3.79 7.16 11.92
N GLU A 985 4.46 8.26 12.24
CA GLU A 985 5.73 8.65 11.62
C GLU A 985 6.87 7.67 11.97
N ARG A 986 6.91 7.16 13.21
CA ARG A 986 7.90 6.16 13.64
C ARG A 986 7.70 4.83 12.92
N TYR A 987 6.45 4.38 12.76
CA TYR A 987 6.16 3.18 11.97
C TYR A 987 6.43 3.35 10.48
N GLU A 988 6.23 4.55 9.93
CA GLU A 988 6.56 4.84 8.53
C GLU A 988 8.09 4.82 8.31
N VAL A 989 8.88 5.38 9.22
CA VAL A 989 10.35 5.25 9.21
C VAL A 989 10.77 3.78 9.32
N LEU A 990 10.15 3.00 10.22
CA LEU A 990 10.42 1.57 10.38
C LEU A 990 10.12 0.76 9.10
N PHE A 991 8.98 1.05 8.44
CA PHE A 991 8.61 0.47 7.14
C PHE A 991 9.63 0.84 6.04
N GLN A 992 9.98 2.12 5.91
CA GLN A 992 10.94 2.58 4.91
C GLN A 992 12.32 1.95 5.09
N LEU A 993 12.81 1.84 6.33
CA LEU A 993 14.08 1.17 6.65
C LEU A 993 14.04 -0.32 6.30
N GLN A 994 12.98 -1.05 6.64
CA GLN A 994 12.85 -2.47 6.29
C GLN A 994 12.76 -2.70 4.77
N MET A 995 12.04 -1.81 4.05
CA MET A 995 12.01 -1.82 2.58
C MET A 995 13.41 -1.57 1.98
N GLU A 996 14.14 -0.55 2.46
CA GLU A 996 15.49 -0.25 1.99
C GLU A 996 16.48 -1.39 2.26
N ILE A 997 16.42 -2.04 3.43
CA ILE A 997 17.24 -3.23 3.72
C ILE A 997 16.92 -4.36 2.73
N SER A 998 15.63 -4.59 2.42
CA SER A 998 15.25 -5.62 1.43
C SER A 998 15.74 -5.32 0.01
N ALA A 999 15.80 -4.03 -0.37
CA ALA A 999 16.38 -3.60 -1.64
C ALA A 999 17.90 -3.84 -1.67
N LEU A 1000 18.60 -3.47 -0.59
CA LEU A 1000 20.04 -3.64 -0.46
C LEU A 1000 20.48 -5.11 -0.38
N LEU A 1001 19.71 -5.97 0.28
CA LEU A 1001 19.93 -7.42 0.25
C LEU A 1001 19.74 -8.00 -1.16
N SER A 1002 18.85 -7.44 -1.98
CA SER A 1002 18.69 -7.83 -3.38
C SER A 1002 19.90 -7.41 -4.22
N GLN A 1003 20.44 -6.22 -3.97
CA GLN A 1003 21.67 -5.74 -4.60
C GLN A 1003 22.90 -6.54 -4.17
N LEU A 1004 23.03 -6.85 -2.88
CA LEU A 1004 24.13 -7.66 -2.34
C LEU A 1004 24.12 -9.08 -2.93
N LEU A 1005 22.95 -9.73 -2.97
CA LEU A 1005 22.77 -11.03 -3.63
C LEU A 1005 23.29 -10.98 -5.08
N SER A 1006 22.90 -9.94 -5.82
CA SER A 1006 23.35 -9.78 -7.21
C SER A 1006 24.84 -9.48 -7.36
N ALA A 1007 25.48 -8.81 -6.40
CA ALA A 1007 26.93 -8.60 -6.43
C ALA A 1007 27.67 -9.91 -6.16
N VAL A 1008 27.23 -10.66 -5.15
CA VAL A 1008 27.73 -12.02 -4.82
C VAL A 1008 27.60 -12.97 -6.00
N GLN A 1009 26.52 -12.91 -6.79
CA GLN A 1009 26.33 -13.76 -7.97
C GLN A 1009 27.29 -13.49 -9.14
N HIS A 1010 27.94 -12.32 -9.18
CA HIS A 1010 28.89 -11.94 -10.25
C HIS A 1010 30.35 -11.96 -9.80
N LEU A 1011 30.59 -12.11 -8.49
CA LEU A 1011 31.92 -12.23 -7.90
C LEU A 1011 32.48 -13.64 -8.11
N GLU A 1012 33.68 -13.73 -8.69
CA GLU A 1012 34.45 -14.97 -8.71
C GLU A 1012 34.82 -15.41 -7.28
N GLN A 1013 35.04 -16.71 -7.08
CA GLN A 1013 35.20 -17.32 -5.75
C GLN A 1013 36.27 -16.64 -4.86
N ASN A 1014 37.40 -16.22 -5.45
CA ASN A 1014 38.49 -15.58 -4.73
C ASN A 1014 38.10 -14.15 -4.31
N TRP A 1015 37.46 -13.40 -5.21
CA TRP A 1015 36.92 -12.06 -4.94
C TRP A 1015 35.76 -12.10 -3.94
N ALA A 1016 34.92 -13.14 -3.96
CA ALA A 1016 33.86 -13.38 -2.98
C ALA A 1016 34.42 -13.67 -1.57
N GLN A 1017 35.50 -14.45 -1.46
CA GLN A 1017 36.19 -14.69 -0.19
C GLN A 1017 36.86 -13.39 0.32
N ALA A 1018 37.60 -12.68 -0.53
CA ALA A 1018 38.17 -11.38 -0.17
C ALA A 1018 37.09 -10.38 0.28
N PHE A 1019 35.92 -10.38 -0.39
CA PHE A 1019 34.76 -9.57 0.01
C PHE A 1019 34.27 -9.93 1.42
N LEU A 1020 34.10 -11.22 1.75
CA LEU A 1020 33.67 -11.67 3.07
C LEU A 1020 34.68 -11.30 4.18
N HIS A 1021 35.97 -11.46 3.93
CA HIS A 1021 37.03 -11.05 4.86
C HIS A 1021 37.15 -9.51 5.00
N ARG A 1022 36.93 -8.76 3.93
CA ARG A 1022 36.94 -7.28 3.93
C ARG A 1022 35.73 -6.68 4.65
N THR A 1023 34.57 -7.34 4.61
CA THR A 1023 33.33 -6.89 5.26
C THR A 1023 33.11 -7.45 6.66
N ARG A 1024 34.00 -8.34 7.14
CA ARG A 1024 33.82 -9.14 8.37
C ARG A 1024 32.56 -10.02 8.35
N PHE A 1025 31.95 -10.29 7.20
CA PHE A 1025 30.72 -11.12 7.12
C PHE A 1025 30.98 -12.60 7.43
N ILE A 1026 32.23 -13.05 7.40
CA ILE A 1026 32.68 -14.39 7.85
C ILE A 1026 33.24 -14.38 9.29
N ASP A 1027 33.39 -13.21 9.91
CA ASP A 1027 33.93 -13.06 11.27
C ASP A 1027 32.82 -13.40 12.29
N PRO A 1028 33.02 -14.41 13.17
CA PRO A 1028 31.98 -14.85 14.10
C PRO A 1028 31.60 -13.77 15.13
N GLU A 1029 32.49 -12.84 15.49
CA GLU A 1029 32.16 -11.76 16.42
C GLU A 1029 31.17 -10.78 15.78
N PHE A 1030 31.52 -10.27 14.60
CA PHE A 1030 30.70 -9.29 13.88
C PHE A 1030 29.38 -9.91 13.39
N LEU A 1031 29.42 -11.16 12.92
CA LEU A 1031 28.21 -11.89 12.55
C LEU A 1031 27.27 -12.10 13.75
N ALA A 1032 27.82 -12.39 14.93
CA ALA A 1032 27.01 -12.48 16.16
C ALA A 1032 26.37 -11.14 16.52
N ASP A 1033 27.10 -10.02 16.47
CA ASP A 1033 26.55 -8.69 16.78
C ASP A 1033 25.45 -8.24 15.80
N VAL A 1034 25.59 -8.53 14.49
CA VAL A 1034 24.55 -8.25 13.48
C VAL A 1034 23.27 -9.07 13.78
N LEU A 1035 23.41 -10.35 14.11
CA LEU A 1035 22.27 -11.22 14.39
C LEU A 1035 21.64 -10.94 15.77
N ALA A 1036 22.44 -10.60 16.77
CA ALA A 1036 21.97 -10.08 18.06
C ALA A 1036 21.16 -8.80 17.86
N SER A 1037 21.62 -7.89 17.02
CA SER A 1037 20.91 -6.64 16.73
C SER A 1037 19.53 -6.88 16.10
N LEU A 1038 19.45 -7.73 15.06
CA LEU A 1038 18.18 -8.05 14.39
C LEU A 1038 17.22 -8.84 15.30
N THR A 1039 17.74 -9.75 16.14
CA THR A 1039 16.92 -10.51 17.10
C THR A 1039 16.46 -9.66 18.27
N MET A 1040 17.27 -8.72 18.77
CA MET A 1040 16.85 -7.70 19.75
C MET A 1040 15.73 -6.83 19.20
N ILE A 1041 15.87 -6.28 17.98
CA ILE A 1041 14.81 -5.48 17.33
C ILE A 1041 13.51 -6.30 17.18
N SER A 1042 13.60 -7.53 16.65
CA SER A 1042 12.44 -8.43 16.51
C SER A 1042 11.78 -8.70 17.87
N THR A 1043 12.56 -8.95 18.92
CA THR A 1043 12.03 -9.28 20.25
C THR A 1043 11.42 -8.07 20.95
N ALA A 1044 12.04 -6.89 20.84
CA ALA A 1044 11.51 -5.63 21.34
C ALA A 1044 10.19 -5.27 20.66
N LEU A 1045 10.11 -5.33 19.33
CA LEU A 1045 8.85 -5.13 18.59
C LEU A 1045 7.79 -6.19 18.95
N ARG A 1046 8.17 -7.47 19.08
CA ARG A 1046 7.21 -8.54 19.41
C ARG A 1046 6.61 -8.36 20.81
N THR A 1047 7.46 -8.11 21.82
CA THR A 1047 7.07 -8.00 23.23
C THR A 1047 6.59 -6.61 23.64
N GLY A 1048 6.93 -5.57 22.87
CA GLY A 1048 6.71 -4.17 23.23
C GLY A 1048 7.62 -3.65 24.35
N ARG A 1049 8.71 -4.37 24.69
CA ARG A 1049 9.64 -4.01 25.77
C ARG A 1049 10.79 -3.11 25.26
N PRO A 1050 11.29 -2.19 26.12
CA PRO A 1050 12.41 -1.31 25.78
C PRO A 1050 13.69 -2.07 25.42
N LEU A 1051 14.54 -1.41 24.63
CA LEU A 1051 15.89 -1.88 24.31
C LEU A 1051 16.91 -1.38 25.35
N PRO A 1052 18.09 -2.01 25.49
CA PRO A 1052 19.16 -1.47 26.32
C PRO A 1052 19.60 -0.07 25.85
N GLN A 1053 19.96 0.82 26.78
CA GLN A 1053 20.49 2.14 26.46
C GLN A 1053 21.80 2.05 25.66
N LEU A 1054 22.65 1.07 25.95
CA LEU A 1054 23.85 0.78 25.17
C LEU A 1054 23.59 -0.37 24.19
N THR A 1055 23.55 -0.07 22.90
CA THR A 1055 23.53 -1.08 21.81
C THR A 1055 24.86 -1.12 21.04
N PRO A 1056 25.22 -2.25 20.42
CA PRO A 1056 26.38 -2.32 19.53
C PRO A 1056 26.12 -1.42 18.31
N VAL A 1057 27.08 -0.54 17.99
CA VAL A 1057 27.05 0.30 16.79
C VAL A 1057 27.81 -0.44 15.70
N LEU A 1058 27.06 -1.14 14.85
CA LEU A 1058 27.62 -2.08 13.86
C LEU A 1058 28.48 -1.34 12.84
N LEU A 1059 28.10 -0.13 12.44
CA LEU A 1059 28.88 0.73 11.54
C LEU A 1059 30.27 1.06 12.13
N GLU A 1060 30.41 1.24 13.44
CA GLU A 1060 31.71 1.49 14.07
C GLU A 1060 32.61 0.26 13.97
N GLN A 1061 32.07 -0.93 14.26
CA GLN A 1061 32.79 -2.21 14.19
C GLN A 1061 33.17 -2.63 12.77
N PHE A 1062 32.31 -2.31 11.80
CA PHE A 1062 32.50 -2.55 10.38
C PHE A 1062 33.60 -1.65 9.83
N LEU A 1063 33.54 -0.34 10.10
CA LEU A 1063 34.52 0.64 9.63
C LEU A 1063 35.94 0.42 10.20
N ARG A 1064 36.07 -0.20 11.39
CA ARG A 1064 37.40 -0.55 11.94
C ARG A 1064 38.23 -1.46 11.03
N ALA A 1065 37.59 -2.28 10.17
CA ALA A 1065 38.28 -3.12 9.18
C ALA A 1065 38.39 -2.49 7.78
N GLN A 1066 37.71 -1.38 7.51
CA GLN A 1066 37.71 -0.74 6.19
C GLN A 1066 38.83 0.28 6.03
N GLN A 1067 39.93 -0.14 5.41
CA GLN A 1067 41.09 0.72 5.13
C GLN A 1067 41.17 1.08 3.64
N GLY A 1068 40.61 2.23 3.26
CA GLY A 1068 40.79 2.86 1.94
C GLY A 1068 40.41 1.98 0.74
N LEU A 1069 41.18 2.10 -0.34
CA LEU A 1069 40.98 1.37 -1.61
C LEU A 1069 41.36 -0.13 -1.53
N GLY A 1070 42.20 -0.53 -0.58
CA GLY A 1070 42.82 -1.86 -0.53
C GLY A 1070 41.84 -3.03 -0.49
N VAL A 1071 42.14 -4.10 -1.24
CA VAL A 1071 41.30 -5.32 -1.32
C VAL A 1071 41.36 -6.11 -0.01
N LEU A 1072 42.57 -6.51 0.40
CA LEU A 1072 42.82 -7.32 1.58
C LEU A 1072 43.14 -6.45 2.81
N GLN A 1073 43.12 -7.06 4.00
CA GLN A 1073 43.63 -6.42 5.22
C GLN A 1073 45.17 -6.51 5.23
N PRO A 1074 45.94 -5.49 5.67
CA PRO A 1074 47.41 -5.51 5.58
C PRO A 1074 48.14 -6.56 6.42
N HIS A 1075 47.42 -7.35 7.22
CA HIS A 1075 47.94 -8.40 8.11
C HIS A 1075 47.19 -9.74 7.90
N ALA A 1076 46.55 -9.93 6.74
CA ALA A 1076 46.00 -11.23 6.36
C ALA A 1076 47.10 -12.14 5.80
N ASP A 1077 47.18 -13.37 6.29
CA ASP A 1077 48.14 -14.38 5.82
C ASP A 1077 47.71 -15.03 4.48
N ASP A 1078 46.40 -15.10 4.22
CA ASP A 1078 45.83 -15.63 2.97
C ASP A 1078 45.80 -14.56 1.86
N ASP A 1079 46.58 -14.79 0.79
CA ASP A 1079 46.64 -13.90 -0.38
C ASP A 1079 45.50 -14.09 -1.39
N PHE A 1080 44.78 -15.23 -1.36
CA PHE A 1080 43.71 -15.60 -2.32
C PHE A 1080 44.10 -15.51 -3.83
N GLY A 1081 45.39 -15.33 -4.16
CA GLY A 1081 45.85 -15.03 -5.51
C GLY A 1081 45.57 -13.58 -5.97
N LEU A 1082 45.21 -12.68 -5.05
CA LEU A 1082 44.78 -11.31 -5.34
C LEU A 1082 45.88 -10.27 -5.01
N PRO A 1083 45.92 -9.14 -5.73
CA PRO A 1083 46.91 -8.08 -5.48
C PRO A 1083 46.65 -7.34 -4.16
N ARG A 1084 47.65 -7.35 -3.26
CA ARG A 1084 47.59 -6.68 -1.95
C ARG A 1084 47.42 -5.15 -2.04
N SER A 1085 47.94 -4.52 -3.10
CA SER A 1085 47.88 -3.07 -3.34
C SER A 1085 47.12 -2.76 -4.62
N VAL A 1086 46.23 -1.76 -4.58
CA VAL A 1086 45.47 -1.30 -5.75
C VAL A 1086 46.39 -0.60 -6.76
N THR A 1087 46.60 -1.26 -7.90
CA THR A 1087 47.17 -0.66 -9.12
C THR A 1087 46.05 -0.07 -9.98
N ILE A 1088 46.38 0.70 -11.02
CA ILE A 1088 45.35 1.17 -11.97
C ILE A 1088 44.65 0.00 -12.67
N GLU A 1089 45.37 -1.06 -13.01
CA GLU A 1089 44.84 -2.28 -13.62
C GLU A 1089 43.75 -2.92 -12.74
N THR A 1090 43.94 -2.92 -11.41
CA THR A 1090 42.92 -3.41 -10.47
C THR A 1090 41.68 -2.51 -10.36
N LEU A 1091 41.78 -1.22 -10.68
CA LEU A 1091 40.60 -0.35 -10.79
C LEU A 1091 39.86 -0.52 -12.13
N GLU A 1092 40.57 -1.00 -13.15
CA GLU A 1092 40.04 -1.23 -14.50
C GLU A 1092 39.38 -2.62 -14.64
N ASP A 1093 39.64 -3.55 -13.72
CA ASP A 1093 38.93 -4.82 -13.60
C ASP A 1093 37.41 -4.65 -13.35
N GLU A 1094 36.59 -5.51 -13.95
CA GLU A 1094 35.15 -5.57 -13.71
C GLU A 1094 34.83 -6.31 -12.39
N GLN A 1095 35.65 -7.27 -11.98
CA GLN A 1095 35.50 -7.98 -10.69
C GLN A 1095 35.75 -7.06 -9.49
N TYR A 1096 36.76 -6.17 -9.55
CA TYR A 1096 36.96 -5.15 -8.50
C TYR A 1096 35.78 -4.17 -8.41
N MET A 1097 35.13 -3.82 -9.53
CA MET A 1097 33.90 -3.03 -9.51
C MET A 1097 32.78 -3.77 -8.76
N TYR A 1098 32.55 -5.06 -9.07
CA TYR A 1098 31.57 -5.89 -8.34
C TYR A 1098 31.90 -6.00 -6.84
N PHE A 1099 33.18 -6.14 -6.48
CA PHE A 1099 33.67 -6.16 -5.10
C PHE A 1099 33.35 -4.84 -4.38
N CYS A 1100 33.65 -3.70 -5.00
CA CYS A 1100 33.33 -2.38 -4.44
C CYS A 1100 31.82 -2.16 -4.26
N VAL A 1101 31.00 -2.65 -5.20
CA VAL A 1101 29.53 -2.60 -5.08
C VAL A 1101 29.04 -3.50 -3.96
N GLY A 1102 29.59 -4.70 -3.79
CA GLY A 1102 29.34 -5.57 -2.64
C GLY A 1102 29.68 -4.87 -1.32
N VAL A 1103 30.88 -4.30 -1.21
CA VAL A 1103 31.36 -3.57 -0.02
C VAL A 1103 30.49 -2.34 0.29
N SER A 1104 30.08 -1.57 -0.73
CA SER A 1104 29.18 -0.43 -0.55
C SER A 1104 27.76 -0.86 -0.16
N SER A 1105 27.28 -2.00 -0.66
CA SER A 1105 25.97 -2.56 -0.31
C SER A 1105 25.98 -3.09 1.13
N ALA A 1106 27.04 -3.77 1.53
CA ALA A 1106 27.28 -4.20 2.91
C ALA A 1106 27.28 -3.01 3.88
N ASN A 1107 28.04 -1.95 3.58
CA ASN A 1107 28.07 -0.73 4.39
C ASN A 1107 26.67 -0.09 4.54
N ALA A 1108 25.90 -0.05 3.45
CA ALA A 1108 24.54 0.47 3.47
C ALA A 1108 23.59 -0.40 4.30
N ILE A 1109 23.64 -1.74 4.18
CA ILE A 1109 22.85 -2.68 5.00
C ILE A 1109 23.12 -2.45 6.48
N ILE A 1110 24.39 -2.45 6.88
CA ILE A 1110 24.81 -2.24 8.27
C ILE A 1110 24.32 -0.88 8.78
N THR A 1111 24.52 0.20 8.02
CA THR A 1111 24.00 1.55 8.34
C THR A 1111 22.48 1.59 8.50
N ARG A 1112 21.72 0.77 7.75
CA ARG A 1112 20.26 0.68 7.87
C ARG A 1112 19.79 -0.21 9.02
N ILE A 1113 20.52 -1.25 9.39
CA ILE A 1113 20.24 -2.05 10.61
C ILE A 1113 20.48 -1.19 11.86
N ASP A 1114 21.57 -0.42 11.88
CA ASP A 1114 21.86 0.57 12.92
C ASP A 1114 20.73 1.61 13.07
N ARG A 1115 20.18 2.12 11.96
CA ARG A 1115 19.01 3.01 11.98
C ARG A 1115 17.71 2.30 12.37
N LEU A 1116 17.55 1.02 12.03
CA LEU A 1116 16.40 0.21 12.43
C LEU A 1116 16.41 -0.04 13.96
N MET A 1117 17.59 -0.21 14.56
CA MET A 1117 17.77 -0.24 16.02
C MET A 1117 17.29 1.08 16.65
N LEU A 1118 17.77 2.21 16.13
CA LEU A 1118 17.42 3.54 16.64
C LEU A 1118 15.91 3.85 16.51
N ALA A 1119 15.31 3.60 15.33
CA ALA A 1119 13.86 3.76 15.12
C ALA A 1119 13.03 2.81 16.02
N THR A 1120 13.58 1.64 16.38
CA THR A 1120 12.94 0.73 17.34
C THR A 1120 13.07 1.27 18.77
N LYS A 1121 14.23 1.79 19.17
CA LYS A 1121 14.41 2.49 20.46
C LYS A 1121 13.42 3.65 20.60
N GLU A 1122 13.19 4.44 19.55
CA GLU A 1122 12.19 5.53 19.58
C GLU A 1122 10.75 5.05 19.83
N LEU A 1123 10.41 3.83 19.41
CA LEU A 1123 9.11 3.19 19.64
C LEU A 1123 8.97 2.59 21.04
N VAL A 1124 9.92 1.75 21.47
CA VAL A 1124 9.82 0.99 22.75
C VAL A 1124 10.50 1.64 23.95
N GLY A 1125 11.28 2.70 23.73
CA GLY A 1125 12.09 3.34 24.76
C GLY A 1125 13.37 2.59 25.09
N GLU A 1126 14.03 3.05 26.16
CA GLU A 1126 15.30 2.52 26.63
C GLU A 1126 15.18 1.98 28.06
N HIS A 1127 16.10 1.08 28.42
CA HIS A 1127 16.26 0.57 29.78
C HIS A 1127 17.74 0.34 30.12
N TYR A 1128 18.03 0.07 31.39
CA TYR A 1128 19.40 -0.06 31.92
C TYR A 1128 20.25 1.23 31.78
N TYR A 1129 19.80 2.32 32.41
CA TYR A 1129 20.59 3.55 32.55
C TYR A 1129 21.87 3.28 33.37
N ILE A 1130 23.01 3.83 32.95
CA ILE A 1130 24.30 3.70 33.64
C ILE A 1130 24.78 5.09 34.08
N TYR A 1131 24.71 5.36 35.38
CA TYR A 1131 25.17 6.60 35.98
C TYR A 1131 26.70 6.75 35.86
N GLY A 1132 27.17 7.97 35.53
CA GLY A 1132 28.60 8.29 35.48
C GLY A 1132 29.34 7.80 34.22
N LEU A 1133 28.62 7.39 33.18
CA LEU A 1133 29.23 7.05 31.89
C LEU A 1133 29.75 8.32 31.20
N GLU A 1134 31.07 8.50 31.11
CA GLU A 1134 31.67 9.64 30.40
C GLU A 1134 31.34 9.57 28.90
N LEU A 1135 30.38 10.38 28.46
CA LEU A 1135 30.13 10.61 27.03
C LEU A 1135 31.39 11.24 26.41
N PRO A 1136 31.85 10.77 25.23
CA PRO A 1136 33.06 11.29 24.59
C PRO A 1136 32.85 12.73 24.12
N LEU A 1137 33.17 13.68 24.99
CA LEU A 1137 33.10 15.11 24.73
C LEU A 1137 34.01 15.49 23.56
N PHE A 1138 33.51 16.38 22.70
CA PHE A 1138 34.26 16.88 21.55
C PHE A 1138 35.63 17.42 21.96
N PRO A 1139 36.73 17.02 21.30
CA PRO A 1139 37.93 17.84 21.29
C PRO A 1139 37.58 19.16 20.60
N ARG A 1140 37.50 20.24 21.38
CA ARG A 1140 37.31 21.59 20.83
C ARG A 1140 38.48 21.88 19.87
N ARG A 1141 38.14 22.13 18.60
CA ARG A 1141 39.04 22.79 17.64
C ARG A 1141 39.06 24.30 17.90
#